data_AF-A0A9D6APQ8-F1
#
_entry.id   AF-A0A9D6APQ8-F1
#
_cell.length_a   1.000
_cell.length_b   1.000
_cell.length_c   1.000
_cell.angle_alpha   90.00
_cell.angle_beta   90.00
_cell.angle_gamma   90.00
#
_symmetry.space_group_name_H-M   'P 1'
#
loop_
_entity.id
_entity.type
_entity.pdbx_description
1 polymer ?
#
loop_
_entity_poly.entity_id
_entity_poly.type
_entity_poly.pdbx_seq_one_letter_code
_entity_poly.pdbx_strand_id
1 'polypeptide(L)'
;MDYPIWQLTTLGGGFWIALVATVHVYVAHFAVGGGLFLVLTEQAAYRTNNIHLLEWAKRHTRFFMLLTMAFGGVTGVGIWLTIALVAPQATITLIHQFVFGWAAEWVCFLGEIVALIVYYYTWDSMNRRDHLVVGRLYFLFGWLSLFLINGIIGFMLTPGDWIATKSFWDGFFNPSFWPSLVFRSFFSAVCAGLFGFVTATRINDPDTRRLAVRTCSAWTILGVPAVVASGWWYMAALPPDQYAMIAFKSHRVAGFMRYFWIFGTATMVGGLLLALRAPVRVSFPMALVVLLVGQGLFGSFEFVREAGRKPYLIWDTVYSSQILKAHVPVINQEGAINMAKWAPPELKSGITDENRTLAGEFLFQLQCSPCHSIGGPMNDIKKRTAHYDADGLDALLTGMGKLNRYMPPFAGTSEERAVLARHIAEDINGKAPVETAEAPEQAPVEPAAFDPETAEYVLTAWCARGAGFYAQGDNWVLLPPANTLRAQLVMRGPGPALVTEDVKLTYTLENGSTGELELDGDGLRFEAAMDRPSPGNPLPVAVIEARTTEGDLLATAKVAVPATDAMGCADCHSGTPGAVGGKTIQNILATHDRMNGTSLADADSVQCAACHDDVMQGIEGNNDRLNLSAAIHSVHAVYMAGRDADGSCLKCHPTSTLRGRHDMLGFVCTDCHGAMEDHALTLLKGEQEAGIAAADRLVELITPETVANRDAVNPRQPWINEPDCLTCHVDFAPPETDSAFNHWTNGPEARYASRSDDMEAVGCGACHGSPHAIYAASDRDNVLPLQYMDEAQALGANTTCTVCHNEPMDDPIHHPGMGLD
;
A
#
# COMPACT_ATOMS: atom_id res chain seq x y z
N MET A 1 -12.69 -22.70 2.94
CA MET A 1 -12.14 -22.49 4.31
C MET A 1 -12.81 -23.48 5.23
N ASP A 2 -12.06 -24.45 5.76
CA ASP A 2 -12.66 -25.71 6.26
C ASP A 2 -12.80 -25.80 7.79
N TYR A 3 -12.24 -24.84 8.51
CA TYR A 3 -12.10 -24.86 9.97
C TYR A 3 -12.90 -23.76 10.66
N PRO A 4 -13.41 -24.01 11.88
CA PRO A 4 -14.07 -22.98 12.68
C PRO A 4 -13.08 -21.91 13.12
N ILE A 5 -13.57 -20.67 13.30
CA ILE A 5 -12.76 -19.54 13.72
C ILE A 5 -12.64 -19.53 15.25
N TRP A 6 -11.42 -19.48 15.77
CA TRP A 6 -11.18 -19.21 17.19
C TRP A 6 -11.05 -17.70 17.42
N GLN A 7 -12.12 -17.08 17.91
CA GLN A 7 -12.17 -15.62 18.12
C GLN A 7 -11.24 -15.17 19.25
N LEU A 8 -10.21 -14.39 18.91
CA LEU A 8 -9.20 -13.85 19.82
C LEU A 8 -9.01 -12.35 19.63
N THR A 9 -10.10 -11.61 19.44
CA THR A 9 -10.10 -10.20 19.01
C THR A 9 -9.23 -9.27 19.88
N THR A 10 -9.14 -9.49 21.20
CA THR A 10 -8.35 -8.62 22.08
C THR A 10 -6.83 -8.76 21.93
N LEU A 11 -6.31 -9.96 21.65
CA LEU A 11 -4.86 -10.19 21.60
C LEU A 11 -4.36 -10.51 20.18
N GLY A 12 -5.27 -10.87 19.27
CA GLY A 12 -4.98 -11.36 17.93
C GLY A 12 -4.42 -12.78 17.93
N GLY A 13 -4.54 -13.49 16.80
CA GLY A 13 -4.07 -14.88 16.69
C GLY A 13 -2.55 -15.03 16.92
N GLY A 14 -1.75 -14.13 16.33
CA GLY A 14 -0.28 -14.22 16.43
C GLY A 14 0.32 -14.07 17.84
N PHE A 15 -0.39 -13.46 18.79
CA PHE A 15 0.15 -13.19 20.13
C PHE A 15 0.42 -14.48 20.93
N TRP A 16 -0.56 -15.39 20.95
CA TRP A 16 -0.45 -16.63 21.71
C TRP A 16 0.63 -17.55 21.17
N ILE A 17 0.75 -17.64 19.84
CA ILE A 17 1.86 -18.38 19.22
C ILE A 17 3.20 -17.76 19.64
N ALA A 18 3.35 -16.44 19.55
CA ALA A 18 4.60 -15.77 19.93
C ALA A 18 4.96 -16.00 21.41
N LEU A 19 4.00 -15.87 22.32
CA LEU A 19 4.21 -16.06 23.75
C LEU A 19 4.64 -17.50 24.07
N VAL A 20 3.87 -18.49 23.62
CA VAL A 20 4.14 -19.90 23.95
C VAL A 20 5.41 -20.38 23.25
N ALA A 21 5.60 -20.04 21.97
CA ALA A 21 6.77 -20.48 21.21
C ALA A 21 8.07 -19.88 21.74
N THR A 22 8.12 -18.58 22.05
CA THR A 22 9.36 -17.97 22.55
C THR A 22 9.78 -18.55 23.90
N VAL A 23 8.82 -18.82 24.80
CA VAL A 23 9.09 -19.42 26.11
C VAL A 23 9.51 -20.88 25.98
N HIS A 24 8.74 -21.70 25.26
CA HIS A 24 9.03 -23.11 25.10
C HIS A 24 10.37 -23.34 24.40
N VAL A 25 10.59 -22.66 23.27
CA VAL A 25 11.76 -22.90 22.43
C VAL A 25 13.05 -22.46 23.14
N TYR A 26 13.02 -21.43 23.99
CA TYR A 26 14.18 -21.07 24.80
C TYR A 26 14.58 -22.18 25.78
N VAL A 27 13.58 -22.83 26.41
CA VAL A 27 13.80 -23.99 27.29
C VAL A 27 14.21 -25.23 26.49
N ALA A 28 13.65 -25.44 25.30
CA ALA A 28 14.05 -26.54 24.42
C ALA A 28 15.52 -26.40 23.98
N HIS A 29 15.99 -25.19 23.64
CA HIS A 29 17.40 -24.96 23.32
C HIS A 29 18.31 -25.23 24.53
N PHE A 30 17.84 -24.92 25.75
CA PHE A 30 18.54 -25.32 26.96
C PHE A 30 18.57 -26.84 27.15
N ALA A 31 17.51 -27.58 26.80
CA ALA A 31 17.52 -29.04 26.82
C ALA A 31 18.65 -29.61 25.95
N VAL A 32 18.76 -29.13 24.71
CA VAL A 32 19.81 -29.57 23.76
C VAL A 32 21.21 -29.20 24.26
N GLY A 33 21.46 -27.92 24.52
CA GLY A 33 22.80 -27.45 24.89
C GLY A 33 23.21 -27.87 26.31
N GLY A 34 22.25 -27.87 27.23
CA GLY A 34 22.42 -28.30 28.62
C GLY A 34 22.74 -29.79 28.72
N GLY A 35 22.21 -30.61 27.82
CA GLY A 35 22.59 -32.03 27.71
C GLY A 35 24.09 -32.23 27.50
N LEU A 36 24.67 -31.52 26.51
CA LEU A 36 26.11 -31.56 26.29
C LEU A 36 26.88 -30.98 27.48
N PHE A 37 26.40 -29.87 28.02
CA PHE A 37 27.01 -29.17 29.15
C PHE A 37 27.09 -30.04 30.42
N LEU A 38 26.05 -30.83 30.72
CA LEU A 38 26.02 -31.76 31.85
C LEU A 38 27.10 -32.84 31.71
N VAL A 39 27.18 -33.49 30.56
CA VAL A 39 28.17 -34.55 30.28
C VAL A 39 29.59 -34.00 30.39
N LEU A 40 29.85 -32.83 29.80
CA LEU A 40 31.17 -32.21 29.85
C LEU A 40 31.55 -31.77 31.26
N THR A 41 30.58 -31.29 32.04
CA THR A 41 30.77 -30.93 33.45
C THR A 41 31.11 -32.16 34.30
N GLU A 42 30.34 -33.24 34.16
CA GLU A 42 30.61 -34.51 34.86
C GLU A 42 32.01 -35.04 34.51
N GLN A 43 32.33 -35.06 33.21
CA GLN A 43 33.64 -35.49 32.75
C GLN A 43 34.77 -34.60 33.29
N ALA A 44 34.57 -33.29 33.36
CA ALA A 44 35.52 -32.36 33.95
C ALA A 44 35.69 -32.59 35.46
N ALA A 45 34.61 -32.86 36.19
CA ALA A 45 34.64 -33.17 37.62
C ALA A 45 35.48 -34.42 37.92
N TYR A 46 35.31 -35.48 37.12
CA TYR A 46 36.14 -36.68 37.28
C TYR A 46 37.60 -36.46 36.88
N ARG A 47 37.87 -35.72 35.79
CA ARG A 47 39.26 -35.43 35.36
C ARG A 47 40.02 -34.58 36.38
N THR A 48 39.34 -33.66 37.03
CA THR A 48 39.93 -32.74 38.01
C THR A 48 39.85 -33.25 39.46
N ASN A 49 39.21 -34.41 39.68
CA ASN A 49 38.87 -34.94 41.00
C ASN A 49 38.16 -33.91 41.91
N ASN A 50 37.34 -33.02 41.32
CA ASN A 50 36.63 -31.98 42.06
C ASN A 50 35.25 -32.49 42.53
N ILE A 51 35.17 -32.81 43.82
CA ILE A 51 33.95 -33.35 44.46
C ILE A 51 32.81 -32.33 44.45
N HIS A 52 33.11 -31.04 44.67
CA HIS A 52 32.09 -29.98 44.66
C HIS A 52 31.51 -29.76 43.26
N LEU A 53 32.31 -29.92 42.21
CA LEU A 53 31.84 -29.82 40.83
C LEU A 53 30.92 -31.00 40.47
N LEU A 54 31.25 -32.20 40.95
CA LEU A 54 30.42 -33.39 40.78
C LEU A 54 29.09 -33.26 41.52
N GLU A 55 29.11 -32.78 42.77
CA GLU A 55 27.90 -32.53 43.56
C GLU A 55 27.01 -31.47 42.88
N TRP A 56 27.62 -30.40 42.35
CA TRP A 56 26.91 -29.41 41.57
C TRP A 56 26.30 -30.01 40.29
N ALA A 57 27.03 -30.82 39.53
CA ALA A 57 26.51 -31.48 38.34
C ALA A 57 25.27 -32.33 38.65
N LYS A 58 25.30 -33.10 39.75
CA LYS A 58 24.15 -33.87 40.24
C LYS A 58 22.96 -32.99 40.61
N ARG A 59 23.18 -31.90 41.35
CA ARG A 59 22.10 -30.94 41.71
C ARG A 59 21.57 -30.18 40.50
N HIS A 60 22.44 -29.83 39.55
CA HIS A 60 22.07 -29.15 38.31
C HIS A 60 21.26 -30.08 37.40
N THR A 61 21.56 -31.39 37.38
CA THR A 61 20.77 -32.40 36.67
C THR A 61 19.32 -32.43 37.17
N ARG A 62 19.09 -32.28 38.49
CA ARG A 62 17.72 -32.17 39.04
C ARG A 62 17.00 -30.94 38.50
N PHE A 63 17.67 -29.77 38.52
CA PHE A 63 17.11 -28.53 37.99
C PHE A 63 16.80 -28.66 36.49
N PHE A 64 17.76 -29.21 35.74
CA PHE A 64 17.66 -29.48 34.32
C PHE A 64 16.43 -30.36 34.04
N MET A 65 16.31 -31.52 34.68
CA MET A 65 15.16 -32.41 34.53
C MET A 65 13.82 -31.73 34.83
N LEU A 66 13.69 -31.01 35.94
CA LEU A 66 12.42 -30.34 36.26
C LEU A 66 12.05 -29.26 35.23
N LEU A 67 13.03 -28.51 34.73
CA LEU A 67 12.77 -27.44 33.78
C LEU A 67 12.55 -27.96 32.34
N THR A 68 13.41 -28.85 31.85
CA THR A 68 13.39 -29.30 30.46
C THR A 68 12.36 -30.40 30.22
N MET A 69 12.27 -31.39 31.11
CA MET A 69 11.30 -32.48 30.96
C MET A 69 9.89 -32.05 31.38
N ALA A 70 9.70 -31.50 32.59
CA ALA A 70 8.36 -31.19 33.07
C ALA A 70 7.81 -29.89 32.47
N PHE A 71 8.49 -28.75 32.67
CA PHE A 71 8.03 -27.48 32.11
C PHE A 71 8.16 -27.44 30.58
N GLY A 72 9.27 -27.92 30.03
CA GLY A 72 9.44 -28.05 28.58
C GLY A 72 8.40 -28.99 27.94
N GLY A 73 8.13 -30.14 28.54
CA GLY A 73 7.08 -31.05 28.06
C GLY A 73 5.68 -30.42 28.03
N VAL A 74 5.27 -29.77 29.13
CA VAL A 74 3.95 -29.10 29.21
C VAL A 74 3.83 -27.95 28.20
N THR A 75 4.88 -27.12 28.09
CA THR A 75 4.87 -26.01 27.14
C THR A 75 4.94 -26.48 25.67
N GLY A 76 5.54 -27.64 25.40
CA GLY A 76 5.57 -28.26 24.07
C GLY A 76 4.19 -28.75 23.63
N VAL A 77 3.46 -29.41 24.52
CA VAL A 77 2.03 -29.73 24.30
C VAL A 77 1.21 -28.46 24.08
N GLY A 78 1.52 -27.41 24.84
CA GLY A 78 0.91 -26.09 24.68
C GLY A 78 1.08 -25.50 23.28
N ILE A 79 2.25 -25.63 22.65
CA ILE A 79 2.46 -25.20 21.26
C ILE A 79 1.51 -25.95 20.33
N TRP A 80 1.44 -27.28 20.41
CA TRP A 80 0.61 -28.09 19.53
C TRP A 80 -0.87 -27.69 19.60
N LEU A 81 -1.39 -27.49 20.81
CA LEU A 81 -2.76 -27.00 21.00
C LEU A 81 -2.95 -25.61 20.38
N THR A 82 -2.00 -24.71 20.59
CA THR A 82 -2.09 -23.32 20.12
C THR A 82 -2.07 -23.24 18.60
N ILE A 83 -1.13 -23.92 17.93
CA ILE A 83 -1.02 -23.86 16.47
C ILE A 83 -2.20 -24.55 15.77
N ALA A 84 -2.74 -25.62 16.36
CA ALA A 84 -3.90 -26.31 15.82
C ALA A 84 -5.17 -25.45 15.84
N LEU A 85 -5.31 -24.56 16.84
CA LEU A 85 -6.47 -23.67 16.96
C LEU A 85 -6.29 -22.34 16.21
N VAL A 86 -5.09 -21.75 16.26
CA VAL A 86 -4.82 -20.44 15.65
C VAL A 86 -4.48 -20.54 14.17
N ALA A 87 -3.79 -21.61 13.75
CA ALA A 87 -3.30 -21.81 12.39
C ALA A 87 -3.59 -23.23 11.85
N PRO A 88 -4.83 -23.74 11.93
CA PRO A 88 -5.19 -25.08 11.46
C PRO A 88 -4.76 -25.37 10.02
N GLN A 89 -4.93 -24.44 9.07
CA GLN A 89 -4.59 -24.71 7.66
C GLN A 89 -3.07 -24.92 7.46
N ALA A 90 -2.25 -24.11 8.12
CA ALA A 90 -0.80 -24.29 8.05
C ALA A 90 -0.39 -25.59 8.76
N THR A 91 -0.99 -25.87 9.93
CA THR A 91 -0.71 -27.07 10.71
C THR A 91 -1.05 -28.34 9.94
N ILE A 92 -2.24 -28.42 9.31
CA ILE A 92 -2.65 -29.60 8.55
C ILE A 92 -1.77 -29.80 7.30
N THR A 93 -1.32 -28.71 6.66
CA THR A 93 -0.41 -28.77 5.52
C THR A 93 0.93 -29.39 5.93
N LEU A 94 1.48 -28.96 7.07
CA LEU A 94 2.70 -29.53 7.63
C LEU A 94 2.52 -30.99 8.06
N ILE A 95 1.35 -31.40 8.56
CA ILE A 95 1.07 -32.80 8.95
C ILE A 95 1.11 -33.70 7.73
N HIS A 96 0.39 -33.34 6.67
CA HIS A 96 0.39 -34.14 5.45
C HIS A 96 1.78 -34.26 4.84
N GLN A 97 2.62 -33.22 4.96
CA GLN A 97 3.97 -33.24 4.42
C GLN A 97 4.98 -33.99 5.31
N PHE A 98 4.93 -33.80 6.63
CA PHE A 98 6.01 -34.17 7.55
C PHE A 98 5.60 -35.07 8.72
N VAL A 99 4.46 -35.76 8.65
CA VAL A 99 4.01 -36.67 9.74
C VAL A 99 5.10 -37.63 10.22
N PHE A 100 5.90 -38.20 9.31
CA PHE A 100 7.01 -39.09 9.68
C PHE A 100 8.23 -38.35 10.25
N GLY A 101 8.46 -37.09 9.85
CA GLY A 101 9.47 -36.23 10.46
C GLY A 101 9.14 -35.92 11.93
N TRP A 102 7.88 -35.58 12.21
CA TRP A 102 7.39 -35.39 13.57
C TRP A 102 7.39 -36.69 14.37
N ALA A 103 6.97 -37.82 13.79
CA ALA A 103 7.04 -39.10 14.47
C ALA A 103 8.48 -39.46 14.88
N ALA A 104 9.46 -39.22 14.00
CA ALA A 104 10.87 -39.41 14.31
C ALA A 104 11.36 -38.48 15.43
N GLU A 105 10.89 -37.23 15.47
CA GLU A 105 11.20 -36.28 16.55
C GLU A 105 10.68 -36.81 17.88
N TRP A 106 9.44 -37.33 17.92
CA TRP A 106 8.84 -37.87 19.14
C TRP A 106 9.57 -39.12 19.66
N VAL A 107 10.12 -39.95 18.77
CA VAL A 107 10.99 -41.07 19.16
C VAL A 107 12.28 -40.56 19.79
N CYS A 108 12.90 -39.52 19.22
CA CYS A 108 14.08 -38.89 19.81
C CYS A 108 13.75 -38.27 21.18
N PHE A 109 12.61 -37.58 21.30
CA PHE A 109 12.14 -37.00 22.57
C PHE A 109 11.87 -38.06 23.64
N LEU A 110 11.30 -39.22 23.29
CA LEU A 110 11.18 -40.34 24.21
C LEU A 110 12.56 -40.86 24.66
N GLY A 111 13.48 -41.02 23.71
CA GLY A 111 14.87 -41.41 23.99
C GLY A 111 15.57 -40.42 24.93
N GLU A 112 15.34 -39.11 24.73
CA GLU A 112 15.79 -38.02 25.58
C GLU A 112 15.26 -38.18 27.02
N ILE A 113 13.95 -38.35 27.20
CA ILE A 113 13.33 -38.52 28.53
C ILE A 113 13.89 -39.75 29.25
N VAL A 114 13.95 -40.89 28.56
CA VAL A 114 14.44 -42.15 29.15
C VAL A 114 15.90 -42.00 29.56
N ALA A 115 16.75 -41.47 28.69
CA ALA A 115 18.15 -41.22 29.00
C ALA A 115 18.31 -40.26 30.20
N LEU A 116 17.51 -39.20 30.27
CA LEU A 116 17.58 -38.24 31.37
C LEU A 116 17.17 -38.82 32.72
N ILE A 117 16.09 -39.60 32.75
CA ILE A 117 15.61 -40.27 33.96
C ILE A 117 16.67 -41.25 34.46
N VAL A 118 17.20 -42.10 33.56
CA VAL A 118 18.26 -43.05 33.92
C VAL A 118 19.48 -42.29 34.44
N TYR A 119 19.94 -41.26 33.74
CA TYR A 119 21.06 -40.42 34.17
C TYR A 119 20.81 -39.81 35.56
N TYR A 120 19.63 -39.24 35.81
CA TYR A 120 19.32 -38.62 37.11
C TYR A 120 19.20 -39.62 38.27
N TYR A 121 18.60 -40.79 38.08
CA TYR A 121 18.37 -41.74 39.17
C TYR A 121 19.55 -42.68 39.43
N THR A 122 20.55 -42.74 38.53
CA THR A 122 21.65 -43.69 38.63
C THR A 122 23.01 -43.09 38.99
N TRP A 123 23.07 -41.82 39.40
CA TRP A 123 24.29 -41.15 39.86
C TRP A 123 25.11 -41.94 40.90
N ASP A 124 24.44 -42.65 41.81
CA ASP A 124 25.10 -43.39 42.90
C ASP A 124 25.16 -44.92 42.65
N SER A 125 24.54 -45.42 41.58
CA SER A 125 24.39 -46.86 41.32
C SER A 125 25.03 -47.35 40.01
N MET A 126 25.19 -46.48 39.01
CA MET A 126 25.81 -46.80 37.74
C MET A 126 27.32 -46.50 37.75
N ASN A 127 28.10 -47.28 37.01
CA ASN A 127 29.53 -46.98 36.86
C ASN A 127 29.73 -45.70 36.01
N ARG A 128 30.87 -45.03 36.21
CA ARG A 128 31.16 -43.73 35.57
C ARG A 128 31.14 -43.76 34.04
N ARG A 129 31.58 -44.87 33.45
CA ARG A 129 31.66 -45.00 31.98
C ARG A 129 30.26 -45.02 31.39
N ASP A 130 29.39 -45.87 31.93
CA ASP A 130 28.04 -46.07 31.44
C ASP A 130 27.19 -44.82 31.74
N HIS A 131 27.39 -44.16 32.89
CA HIS A 131 26.69 -42.92 33.22
C HIS A 131 26.99 -41.80 32.21
N LEU A 132 28.26 -41.62 31.84
CA LEU A 132 28.66 -40.69 30.77
C LEU A 132 28.13 -41.10 29.39
N VAL A 133 28.00 -42.41 29.10
CA VAL A 133 27.39 -42.90 27.85
C VAL A 133 25.91 -42.53 27.81
N VAL A 134 25.15 -42.74 28.89
CA VAL A 134 23.75 -42.34 28.98
C VAL A 134 23.59 -40.84 28.77
N GLY A 135 24.44 -40.02 29.40
CA GLY A 135 24.42 -38.58 29.18
C GLY A 135 24.73 -38.18 27.72
N ARG A 136 25.65 -38.89 27.03
CA ARG A 136 25.90 -38.65 25.59
C ARG A 136 24.73 -39.07 24.72
N LEU A 137 24.03 -40.15 25.07
CA LEU A 137 22.82 -40.56 24.39
C LEU A 137 21.72 -39.50 24.55
N TYR A 138 21.57 -38.93 25.74
CA TYR A 138 20.66 -37.79 25.95
C TYR A 138 20.98 -36.64 24.99
N PHE A 139 22.25 -36.21 24.94
CA PHE A 139 22.66 -35.12 24.04
C PHE A 139 22.40 -35.46 22.57
N LEU A 140 22.71 -36.68 22.14
CA LEU A 140 22.45 -37.13 20.78
C LEU A 140 20.96 -37.06 20.44
N PHE A 141 20.09 -37.58 21.30
CA PHE A 141 18.65 -37.53 21.09
C PHE A 141 18.12 -36.10 21.08
N GLY A 142 18.54 -35.26 22.03
CA GLY A 142 18.15 -33.84 22.05
C GLY A 142 18.58 -33.09 20.78
N TRP A 143 19.81 -33.33 20.31
CA TRP A 143 20.29 -32.72 19.07
C TRP A 143 19.57 -33.26 17.81
N LEU A 144 19.24 -34.56 17.78
CA LEU A 144 18.42 -35.14 16.70
C LEU A 144 16.99 -34.59 16.69
N SER A 145 16.39 -34.34 17.85
CA SER A 145 15.11 -33.63 17.95
C SER A 145 15.21 -32.25 17.32
N LEU A 146 16.26 -31.48 17.66
CA LEU A 146 16.54 -30.17 17.03
C LEU A 146 16.72 -30.28 15.51
N PHE A 147 17.47 -31.28 15.04
CA PHE A 147 17.68 -31.54 13.62
C PHE A 147 16.37 -31.75 12.87
N LEU A 148 15.46 -32.57 13.44
CA LEU A 148 14.18 -32.93 12.82
C LEU A 148 13.22 -31.74 12.77
N ILE A 149 13.01 -31.05 13.89
CA ILE A 149 12.10 -29.90 13.93
C ILE A 149 12.62 -28.71 13.10
N ASN A 150 13.94 -28.55 13.01
CA ASN A 150 14.57 -27.51 12.19
C ASN A 150 14.17 -27.62 10.71
N GLY A 151 14.08 -28.83 10.15
CA GLY A 151 13.63 -29.02 8.77
C GLY A 151 12.21 -28.53 8.54
N ILE A 152 11.31 -28.88 9.45
CA ILE A 152 9.88 -28.52 9.37
C ILE A 152 9.68 -27.00 9.53
N ILE A 153 10.40 -26.36 10.46
CA ILE A 153 10.28 -24.91 10.69
C ILE A 153 10.98 -24.09 9.60
N GLY A 154 12.14 -24.54 9.12
CA GLY A 154 12.87 -23.93 8.00
C GLY A 154 12.03 -23.93 6.71
N PHE A 155 11.30 -25.03 6.47
CA PHE A 155 10.39 -25.18 5.34
C PHE A 155 9.34 -24.07 5.27
N MET A 156 8.81 -23.63 6.41
CA MET A 156 7.78 -22.58 6.42
C MET A 156 8.29 -21.22 5.89
N LEU A 157 9.59 -20.94 6.02
CA LEU A 157 10.24 -19.72 5.54
C LEU A 157 10.79 -19.88 4.12
N THR A 158 11.49 -20.99 3.89
CA THR A 158 12.09 -21.33 2.60
C THR A 158 11.62 -22.74 2.20
N PRO A 159 10.49 -22.92 1.51
CA PRO A 159 10.08 -24.24 1.05
C PRO A 159 10.96 -24.76 -0.10
N GLY A 160 11.65 -23.86 -0.82
CA GLY A 160 12.56 -24.23 -1.91
C GLY A 160 11.85 -24.99 -3.04
N ASP A 161 12.52 -25.99 -3.59
CA ASP A 161 12.04 -26.78 -4.73
C ASP A 161 10.76 -27.57 -4.44
N TRP A 162 10.40 -27.74 -3.15
CA TRP A 162 9.13 -28.35 -2.76
C TRP A 162 7.91 -27.68 -3.41
N ILE A 163 7.96 -26.37 -3.68
CA ILE A 163 6.85 -25.68 -4.35
C ILE A 163 6.48 -26.38 -5.66
N ALA A 164 7.49 -26.86 -6.40
CA ALA A 164 7.32 -27.61 -7.64
C ALA A 164 7.19 -29.12 -7.42
N THR A 165 8.06 -29.73 -6.61
CA THR A 165 8.19 -31.20 -6.54
C THR A 165 7.20 -31.87 -5.58
N LYS A 166 6.73 -31.13 -4.57
CA LYS A 166 5.96 -31.65 -3.42
C LYS A 166 6.67 -32.80 -2.65
N SER A 167 7.96 -33.01 -2.88
CA SER A 167 8.76 -34.09 -2.30
C SER A 167 9.08 -33.85 -0.83
N PHE A 168 9.00 -34.88 0.01
CA PHE A 168 9.39 -34.82 1.42
C PHE A 168 10.79 -34.22 1.61
N TRP A 169 11.77 -34.72 0.85
CA TRP A 169 13.17 -34.40 1.06
C TRP A 169 13.53 -32.98 0.63
N ASP A 170 12.93 -32.49 -0.46
CA ASP A 170 13.16 -31.13 -0.95
C ASP A 170 12.62 -30.08 0.03
N GLY A 171 11.47 -30.38 0.65
CA GLY A 171 10.91 -29.52 1.70
C GLY A 171 11.71 -29.61 3.01
N PHE A 172 12.12 -30.82 3.42
CA PHE A 172 12.85 -31.04 4.66
C PHE A 172 14.26 -30.43 4.63
N PHE A 173 15.02 -30.68 3.57
CA PHE A 173 16.35 -30.10 3.34
C PHE A 173 16.28 -28.81 2.51
N ASN A 174 15.44 -27.90 2.97
CA ASN A 174 15.26 -26.61 2.33
C ASN A 174 16.52 -25.72 2.36
N PRO A 175 16.56 -24.62 1.57
CA PRO A 175 17.72 -23.74 1.47
C PRO A 175 18.27 -23.23 2.81
N SER A 176 17.39 -22.97 3.80
CA SER A 176 17.79 -22.49 5.12
C SER A 176 18.12 -23.59 6.14
N PHE A 177 17.97 -24.87 5.79
CA PHE A 177 18.12 -26.00 6.72
C PHE A 177 19.45 -25.97 7.48
N TRP A 178 20.57 -26.01 6.75
CA TRP A 178 21.90 -26.11 7.35
C TRP A 178 22.31 -24.84 8.11
N PRO A 179 22.14 -23.62 7.56
CA PRO A 179 22.43 -22.40 8.29
C PRO A 179 21.58 -22.26 9.57
N SER A 180 20.28 -22.57 9.50
CA SER A 180 19.39 -22.52 10.67
C SER A 180 19.77 -23.55 11.73
N LEU A 181 20.14 -24.77 11.33
CA LEU A 181 20.57 -25.82 12.25
C LEU A 181 21.83 -25.42 13.02
N VAL A 182 22.81 -24.86 12.32
CA VAL A 182 24.09 -24.42 12.91
C VAL A 182 23.85 -23.23 13.84
N PHE A 183 23.04 -22.26 13.40
CA PHE A 183 22.62 -21.13 14.22
C PHE A 183 21.96 -21.59 15.53
N ARG A 184 20.94 -22.46 15.44
CA ARG A 184 20.22 -22.99 16.60
C ARG A 184 21.12 -23.82 17.51
N SER A 185 22.05 -24.59 16.95
CA SER A 185 23.03 -25.37 17.74
C SER A 185 23.95 -24.46 18.58
N PHE A 186 24.46 -23.36 18.01
CA PHE A 186 25.24 -22.38 18.78
C PHE A 186 24.37 -21.64 19.78
N PHE A 187 23.12 -21.35 19.44
CA PHE A 187 22.17 -20.73 20.38
C PHE A 187 21.88 -21.65 21.58
N SER A 188 21.74 -22.95 21.36
CA SER A 188 21.64 -23.96 22.43
C SER A 188 22.84 -23.93 23.36
N ALA A 189 24.05 -23.76 22.84
CA ALA A 189 25.25 -23.59 23.66
C ALA A 189 25.20 -22.30 24.52
N VAL A 190 24.72 -21.19 23.96
CA VAL A 190 24.46 -19.96 24.73
C VAL A 190 23.47 -20.22 25.85
N CYS A 191 22.33 -20.86 25.57
CA CYS A 191 21.33 -21.21 26.59
C CYS A 191 21.92 -22.09 27.71
N ALA A 192 22.80 -23.04 27.38
CA ALA A 192 23.47 -23.86 28.38
C ALA A 192 24.28 -23.02 29.38
N GLY A 193 25.03 -22.03 28.91
CA GLY A 193 25.74 -21.07 29.76
C GLY A 193 24.80 -20.20 30.59
N LEU A 194 23.73 -19.68 29.97
CA LEU A 194 22.77 -18.79 30.63
C LEU A 194 22.02 -19.46 31.78
N PHE A 195 21.43 -20.63 31.54
CA PHE A 195 20.77 -21.40 32.60
C PHE A 195 21.78 -22.00 33.59
N GLY A 196 23.00 -22.31 33.14
CA GLY A 196 24.11 -22.72 34.01
C GLY A 196 24.47 -21.67 35.06
N PHE A 197 24.41 -20.36 34.75
CA PHE A 197 24.67 -19.31 35.74
C PHE A 197 23.73 -19.37 36.95
N VAL A 198 22.45 -19.66 36.73
CA VAL A 198 21.42 -19.68 37.77
C VAL A 198 21.77 -20.65 38.90
N THR A 199 22.32 -21.83 38.56
CA THR A 199 22.73 -22.83 39.55
C THR A 199 24.20 -22.67 39.96
N ALA A 200 25.10 -22.28 39.05
CA ALA A 200 26.53 -22.14 39.32
C ALA A 200 26.83 -21.07 40.39
N THR A 201 26.12 -19.95 40.38
CA THR A 201 26.28 -18.87 41.38
C THR A 201 25.93 -19.29 42.81
N ARG A 202 25.25 -20.41 43.00
CA ARG A 202 24.82 -20.95 44.31
C ARG A 202 25.72 -22.07 44.84
N ILE A 203 26.84 -22.36 44.17
CA ILE A 203 27.85 -23.31 44.67
C ILE A 203 28.50 -22.72 45.93
N ASN A 204 28.56 -23.49 47.01
CA ASN A 204 29.11 -23.04 48.29
C ASN A 204 30.63 -22.79 48.19
N ASP A 205 31.36 -23.76 47.62
CA ASP A 205 32.81 -23.69 47.44
C ASP A 205 33.21 -22.53 46.50
N PRO A 206 33.98 -21.53 46.97
CA PRO A 206 34.30 -20.34 46.18
C PRO A 206 35.08 -20.62 44.90
N ASP A 207 36.01 -21.58 44.92
CA ASP A 207 36.87 -21.85 43.76
C ASP A 207 36.15 -22.65 42.69
N THR A 208 35.37 -23.65 43.08
CA THR A 208 34.47 -24.38 42.18
C THR A 208 33.38 -23.46 41.63
N ARG A 209 32.83 -22.54 42.45
CA ARG A 209 31.89 -21.52 41.98
C ARG A 209 32.50 -20.65 40.88
N ARG A 210 33.72 -20.15 41.09
CA ARG A 210 34.42 -19.34 40.08
C ARG A 210 34.67 -20.11 38.80
N LEU A 211 35.11 -21.37 38.91
CA LEU A 211 35.33 -22.24 37.75
C LEU A 211 34.02 -22.43 36.98
N ALA A 212 32.95 -22.85 37.64
CA ALA A 212 31.65 -23.09 37.01
C ALA A 212 31.09 -21.82 36.35
N VAL A 213 31.13 -20.68 37.04
CA VAL A 213 30.66 -19.39 36.48
C VAL A 213 31.51 -18.96 35.28
N ARG A 214 32.83 -19.15 35.31
CA ARG A 214 33.70 -18.86 34.15
C ARG A 214 33.43 -19.79 32.98
N THR A 215 33.16 -21.07 33.24
CA THR A 215 32.75 -22.01 32.20
C THR A 215 31.42 -21.57 31.57
N CYS A 216 30.40 -21.27 32.37
CA CYS A 216 29.12 -20.73 31.87
C CYS A 216 29.33 -19.45 31.05
N SER A 217 30.20 -18.56 31.52
CA SER A 217 30.56 -17.33 30.81
C SER A 217 31.26 -17.60 29.49
N ALA A 218 32.18 -18.57 29.43
CA ALA A 218 32.83 -18.96 28.18
C ALA A 218 31.81 -19.48 27.15
N TRP A 219 30.84 -20.31 27.57
CA TRP A 219 29.78 -20.80 26.68
C TRP A 219 28.90 -19.66 26.14
N THR A 220 28.59 -18.67 26.97
CA THR A 220 27.81 -17.50 26.56
C THR A 220 28.62 -16.54 25.66
N ILE A 221 29.84 -16.15 26.07
CA ILE A 221 30.67 -15.16 25.37
C ILE A 221 31.21 -15.70 24.05
N LEU A 222 31.55 -16.99 23.95
CA LEU A 222 31.97 -17.60 22.69
C LEU A 222 30.76 -17.97 21.82
N GLY A 223 29.64 -18.34 22.45
CA GLY A 223 28.42 -18.71 21.74
C GLY A 223 27.76 -17.53 21.02
N VAL A 224 27.70 -16.33 21.63
CA VAL A 224 27.04 -15.17 21.00
C VAL A 224 27.71 -14.76 19.67
N PRO A 225 29.04 -14.59 19.56
CA PRO A 225 29.70 -14.37 18.28
C PRO A 225 29.49 -15.51 17.29
N ALA A 226 29.44 -16.76 17.74
CA ALA A 226 29.15 -17.90 16.86
C ALA A 226 27.70 -17.85 16.33
N VAL A 227 26.73 -17.42 17.14
CA VAL A 227 25.34 -17.14 16.73
C VAL A 227 25.30 -16.00 15.72
N VAL A 228 26.08 -14.93 15.91
CA VAL A 228 26.15 -13.82 14.95
C VAL A 228 26.75 -14.27 13.62
N ALA A 229 27.86 -15.00 13.65
CA ALA A 229 28.52 -15.50 12.44
C ALA A 229 27.65 -16.50 11.66
N SER A 230 26.99 -17.43 12.35
CA SER A 230 26.04 -18.35 11.72
C SER A 230 24.76 -17.65 11.28
N GLY A 231 24.33 -16.59 11.95
CA GLY A 231 23.21 -15.74 11.54
C GLY A 231 23.50 -15.00 10.24
N TRP A 232 24.75 -14.56 10.03
CA TRP A 232 25.19 -14.00 8.76
C TRP A 232 25.08 -15.03 7.61
N TRP A 233 25.54 -16.26 7.85
CA TRP A 233 25.38 -17.34 6.88
C TRP A 233 23.91 -17.66 6.60
N TYR A 234 23.06 -17.63 7.64
CA TYR A 234 21.62 -17.82 7.48
C TYR A 234 21.01 -16.73 6.59
N MET A 235 21.28 -15.45 6.87
CA MET A 235 20.80 -14.35 6.03
C MET A 235 21.27 -14.46 4.57
N ALA A 236 22.52 -14.88 4.35
CA ALA A 236 23.08 -15.07 3.01
C ALA A 236 22.46 -16.24 2.24
N ALA A 237 21.87 -17.23 2.94
CA ALA A 237 21.22 -18.39 2.32
C ALA A 237 19.73 -18.15 2.01
N LEU A 238 19.17 -17.01 2.41
CA LEU A 238 17.76 -16.70 2.12
C LEU A 238 17.59 -16.35 0.63
N PRO A 239 16.50 -16.81 -0.02
CA PRO A 239 16.18 -16.37 -1.36
C PRO A 239 15.90 -14.85 -1.41
N PRO A 240 16.02 -14.21 -2.59
CA PRO A 240 15.96 -12.75 -2.72
C PRO A 240 14.69 -12.12 -2.14
N ASP A 241 13.52 -12.75 -2.30
CA ASP A 241 12.26 -12.20 -1.82
C ASP A 241 12.17 -12.20 -0.29
N GLN A 242 12.51 -13.31 0.37
CA GLN A 242 12.57 -13.40 1.83
C GLN A 242 13.63 -12.45 2.40
N TYR A 243 14.79 -12.37 1.75
CA TYR A 243 15.84 -11.41 2.13
C TYR A 243 15.33 -9.97 2.04
N ALA A 244 14.68 -9.59 0.94
CA ALA A 244 14.13 -8.25 0.74
C ALA A 244 13.03 -7.91 1.77
N MET A 245 12.23 -8.89 2.19
CA MET A 245 11.25 -8.71 3.27
C MET A 245 11.90 -8.35 4.62
N ILE A 246 13.03 -8.97 4.93
CA ILE A 246 13.80 -8.69 6.16
C ILE A 246 14.58 -7.37 6.04
N ALA A 247 15.26 -7.16 4.92
CA ALA A 247 16.20 -6.05 4.75
C ALA A 247 15.51 -4.69 4.49
N PHE A 248 14.43 -4.67 3.70
CA PHE A 248 13.93 -3.42 3.12
C PHE A 248 12.45 -3.14 3.37
N LYS A 249 11.61 -4.17 3.53
CA LYS A 249 10.13 -3.99 3.47
C LYS A 249 9.41 -3.97 4.83
N SER A 250 10.11 -4.17 5.94
CA SER A 250 9.48 -4.22 7.27
C SER A 250 10.12 -3.25 8.26
N HIS A 251 9.47 -2.11 8.49
CA HIS A 251 9.82 -1.18 9.58
C HIS A 251 9.82 -1.86 10.96
N ARG A 252 9.08 -2.97 11.10
CA ARG A 252 9.07 -3.81 12.31
C ARG A 252 10.36 -4.59 12.47
N VAL A 253 10.94 -5.10 11.38
CA VAL A 253 12.21 -5.84 11.41
C VAL A 253 13.35 -4.93 11.87
N ALA A 254 13.40 -3.67 11.41
CA ALA A 254 14.40 -2.72 11.87
C ALA A 254 14.41 -2.56 13.41
N GLY A 255 13.21 -2.48 14.02
CA GLY A 255 13.06 -2.44 15.48
C GLY A 255 13.59 -3.70 16.18
N PHE A 256 13.17 -4.89 15.73
CA PHE A 256 13.65 -6.15 16.32
C PHE A 256 15.14 -6.42 16.06
N MET A 257 15.68 -5.97 14.93
CA MET A 257 17.11 -6.03 14.65
C MET A 257 17.89 -5.16 15.63
N ARG A 258 17.41 -3.94 15.93
CA ARG A 258 17.98 -3.09 16.99
C ARG A 258 17.95 -3.80 18.34
N TYR A 259 16.83 -4.42 18.72
CA TYR A 259 16.72 -5.17 19.97
C TYR A 259 17.64 -6.39 20.01
N PHE A 260 17.81 -7.10 18.89
CA PHE A 260 18.75 -8.20 18.78
C PHE A 260 20.19 -7.76 19.15
N TRP A 261 20.65 -6.64 18.62
CA TRP A 261 21.98 -6.10 18.95
C TRP A 261 22.10 -5.63 20.41
N ILE A 262 21.06 -4.96 20.93
CA ILE A 262 21.01 -4.50 22.33
C ILE A 262 21.08 -5.70 23.27
N PHE A 263 20.18 -6.68 23.10
CA PHE A 263 20.13 -7.86 23.96
C PHE A 263 21.37 -8.74 23.78
N GLY A 264 21.89 -8.91 22.56
CA GLY A 264 23.13 -9.65 22.31
C GLY A 264 24.33 -9.05 23.05
N THR A 265 24.50 -7.74 22.95
CA THR A 265 25.56 -7.02 23.67
C THR A 265 25.37 -7.11 25.18
N ALA A 266 24.15 -6.90 25.67
CA ALA A 266 23.82 -7.00 27.09
C ALA A 266 24.05 -8.42 27.65
N THR A 267 23.75 -9.46 26.88
CA THR A 267 24.05 -10.86 27.23
C THR A 267 25.54 -11.09 27.36
N MET A 268 26.35 -10.58 26.43
CA MET A 268 27.82 -10.70 26.49
C MET A 268 28.41 -9.95 27.70
N VAL A 269 28.02 -8.69 27.90
CA VAL A 269 28.48 -7.86 29.02
C VAL A 269 28.07 -8.49 30.34
N GLY A 270 26.82 -8.93 30.46
CA GLY A 270 26.31 -9.62 31.65
C GLY A 270 27.08 -10.91 31.95
N GLY A 271 27.35 -11.72 30.92
CA GLY A 271 28.18 -12.93 31.05
C GLY A 271 29.61 -12.62 31.50
N LEU A 272 30.22 -11.54 31.01
CA LEU A 272 31.56 -11.11 31.39
C LEU A 272 31.62 -10.59 32.83
N LEU A 273 30.66 -9.74 33.23
CA LEU A 273 30.56 -9.21 34.58
C LEU A 273 30.37 -10.31 35.63
N LEU A 274 29.58 -11.34 35.31
CA LEU A 274 29.44 -12.53 36.16
C LEU A 274 30.77 -13.29 36.32
N ALA A 275 31.61 -13.33 35.28
CA ALA A 275 32.94 -13.93 35.35
C ALA A 275 33.97 -13.09 36.13
N LEU A 276 33.79 -11.76 36.23
CA LEU A 276 34.74 -10.80 36.80
C LEU A 276 34.57 -10.54 38.32
N ARG A 277 34.34 -11.59 39.12
CA ARG A 277 34.23 -11.53 40.60
C ARG A 277 33.11 -10.63 41.13
N ALA A 278 31.92 -10.69 40.53
CA ALA A 278 30.72 -10.07 41.11
C ALA A 278 30.50 -10.55 42.57
N PRO A 279 30.11 -9.67 43.51
CA PRO A 279 29.78 -10.06 44.88
C PRO A 279 28.70 -11.14 44.91
N VAL A 280 28.84 -12.13 45.80
CA VAL A 280 27.92 -13.30 45.89
C VAL A 280 26.45 -12.89 46.08
N ARG A 281 26.19 -11.76 46.75
CA ARG A 281 24.84 -11.22 46.94
C ARG A 281 24.19 -10.70 45.65
N VAL A 282 25.01 -10.28 44.67
CA VAL A 282 24.56 -9.68 43.41
C VAL A 282 24.60 -10.70 42.27
N SER A 283 25.45 -11.73 42.35
CA SER A 283 25.65 -12.70 41.27
C SER A 283 24.40 -13.50 40.90
N PHE A 284 23.56 -13.88 41.88
CA PHE A 284 22.33 -14.63 41.59
C PHE A 284 21.23 -13.77 40.94
N PRO A 285 20.84 -12.60 41.50
CA PRO A 285 19.91 -11.69 40.81
C PRO A 285 20.41 -11.28 39.42
N MET A 286 21.71 -11.03 39.28
CA MET A 286 22.32 -10.71 37.99
C MET A 286 22.21 -11.89 37.00
N ALA A 287 22.44 -13.13 37.42
CA ALA A 287 22.26 -14.30 36.56
C ALA A 287 20.82 -14.41 36.04
N LEU A 288 19.81 -14.10 36.85
CA LEU A 288 18.40 -14.07 36.41
C LEU A 288 18.15 -12.95 35.39
N VAL A 289 18.71 -11.76 35.60
CA VAL A 289 18.60 -10.65 34.64
C VAL A 289 19.24 -11.04 33.32
N VAL A 290 20.44 -11.61 33.33
CA VAL A 290 21.15 -12.02 32.11
C VAL A 290 20.39 -13.15 31.38
N LEU A 291 19.75 -14.06 32.11
CA LEU A 291 18.87 -15.08 31.55
C LEU A 291 17.67 -14.46 30.81
N LEU A 292 17.02 -13.45 31.41
CA LEU A 292 15.88 -12.74 30.80
C LEU A 292 16.30 -11.89 29.59
N VAL A 293 17.48 -11.27 29.65
CA VAL A 293 18.08 -10.57 28.51
C VAL A 293 18.35 -11.55 27.36
N GLY A 294 18.83 -12.77 27.66
CA GLY A 294 18.99 -13.84 26.67
C GLY A 294 17.68 -14.30 26.03
N GLN A 295 16.58 -14.33 26.79
CA GLN A 295 15.23 -14.55 26.24
C GLN A 295 14.84 -13.43 25.26
N GLY A 296 15.20 -12.18 25.56
CA GLY A 296 15.01 -11.04 24.66
C GLY A 296 15.81 -11.17 23.35
N LEU A 297 17.06 -11.63 23.43
CA LEU A 297 17.89 -11.95 22.26
C LEU A 297 17.21 -13.00 21.36
N PHE A 298 16.75 -14.11 21.96
CA PHE A 298 16.06 -15.18 21.25
C PHE A 298 14.75 -14.70 20.62
N GLY A 299 13.92 -14.02 21.41
CA GLY A 299 12.63 -13.50 20.97
C GLY A 299 12.78 -12.54 19.79
N SER A 300 13.77 -11.64 19.84
CA SER A 300 14.05 -10.70 18.75
C SER A 300 14.32 -11.42 17.43
N PHE A 301 15.11 -12.50 17.46
CA PHE A 301 15.38 -13.32 16.28
C PHE A 301 14.12 -14.03 15.74
N GLU A 302 13.29 -14.65 16.60
CA GLU A 302 12.06 -15.32 16.13
C GLU A 302 11.07 -14.33 15.49
N PHE A 303 10.99 -13.09 15.98
CA PHE A 303 10.19 -12.05 15.34
C PHE A 303 10.75 -11.62 13.96
N VAL A 304 12.08 -11.56 13.81
CA VAL A 304 12.72 -11.28 12.50
C VAL A 304 12.42 -12.42 11.52
N ARG A 305 12.56 -13.68 11.95
CA ARG A 305 12.22 -14.87 11.14
C ARG A 305 10.75 -14.88 10.73
N GLU A 306 9.84 -14.60 11.67
CA GLU A 306 8.40 -14.52 11.40
C GLU A 306 8.06 -13.43 10.38
N ALA A 307 8.72 -12.27 10.47
CA ALA A 307 8.52 -11.19 9.51
C ALA A 307 9.07 -11.53 8.12
N GLY A 308 10.16 -12.29 8.04
CA GLY A 308 10.78 -12.69 6.77
C GLY A 308 9.92 -13.58 5.87
N ARG A 309 8.94 -14.28 6.44
CA ARG A 309 7.98 -15.08 5.67
C ARG A 309 6.66 -14.38 5.34
N LYS A 310 6.44 -13.14 5.83
CA LYS A 310 5.18 -12.43 5.54
C LYS A 310 5.06 -12.14 4.04
N PRO A 311 3.85 -12.23 3.47
CA PRO A 311 2.53 -12.33 4.12
C PRO A 311 2.08 -13.77 4.45
N TYR A 312 2.98 -14.75 4.36
CA TYR A 312 2.66 -16.17 4.49
C TYR A 312 2.89 -16.74 5.90
N LEU A 313 2.21 -17.86 6.18
CA LEU A 313 2.61 -18.81 7.22
C LEU A 313 3.52 -19.89 6.65
N ILE A 314 3.24 -20.34 5.43
CA ILE A 314 4.10 -21.20 4.61
C ILE A 314 4.32 -20.46 3.30
N TRP A 315 5.56 -20.05 3.05
CA TRP A 315 5.91 -19.19 1.92
C TRP A 315 5.30 -19.69 0.60
N ASP A 316 4.71 -18.77 -0.14
CA ASP A 316 4.06 -18.98 -1.43
C ASP A 316 2.93 -20.02 -1.48
N THR A 317 2.45 -20.49 -0.32
CA THR A 317 1.48 -21.59 -0.25
C THR A 317 0.28 -21.25 0.62
N VAL A 318 0.51 -20.81 1.86
CA VAL A 318 -0.55 -20.52 2.85
C VAL A 318 -0.35 -19.10 3.38
N TYR A 319 -1.33 -18.23 3.16
CA TYR A 319 -1.31 -16.86 3.68
C TYR A 319 -1.50 -16.81 5.20
N SER A 320 -1.18 -15.67 5.80
CA SER A 320 -1.43 -15.43 7.24
C SER A 320 -2.92 -15.40 7.60
N SER A 321 -3.80 -15.17 6.63
CA SER A 321 -5.25 -15.38 6.74
C SER A 321 -5.66 -16.86 6.76
N GLN A 322 -4.69 -17.78 6.64
CA GLN A 322 -4.88 -19.23 6.47
C GLN A 322 -5.50 -19.66 5.14
N ILE A 323 -5.69 -18.73 4.20
CA ILE A 323 -6.17 -19.05 2.87
C ILE A 323 -5.01 -19.62 2.04
N LEU A 324 -5.27 -20.74 1.35
CA LEU A 324 -4.34 -21.29 0.37
C LEU A 324 -4.24 -20.36 -0.83
N LYS A 325 -3.02 -20.01 -1.24
CA LYS A 325 -2.78 -19.10 -2.37
C LYS A 325 -3.50 -19.56 -3.64
N ALA A 326 -3.50 -20.87 -3.90
CA ALA A 326 -4.17 -21.48 -5.05
C ALA A 326 -5.69 -21.32 -5.06
N HIS A 327 -6.34 -21.08 -3.92
CA HIS A 327 -7.80 -20.93 -3.83
C HIS A 327 -8.26 -19.48 -3.98
N VAL A 328 -7.37 -18.49 -3.91
CA VAL A 328 -7.74 -17.07 -4.01
C VAL A 328 -8.51 -16.74 -5.29
N PRO A 329 -8.11 -17.19 -6.49
CA PRO A 329 -8.86 -16.88 -7.71
C PRO A 329 -10.31 -17.38 -7.67
N VAL A 330 -10.55 -18.59 -7.16
CA VAL A 330 -11.90 -19.16 -7.02
C VAL A 330 -12.70 -18.40 -5.97
N ILE A 331 -12.07 -18.05 -4.84
CA ILE A 331 -12.73 -17.26 -3.77
C ILE A 331 -13.13 -15.87 -4.29
N ASN A 332 -12.31 -15.23 -5.11
CA ASN A 332 -12.63 -13.94 -5.70
C ASN A 332 -13.83 -14.00 -6.67
N GLN A 333 -14.04 -15.15 -7.31
CA GLN A 333 -15.17 -15.37 -8.22
C GLN A 333 -16.46 -15.79 -7.49
N GLU A 334 -16.35 -16.70 -6.51
CA GLU A 334 -17.52 -17.32 -5.86
C GLU A 334 -17.90 -16.69 -4.51
N GLY A 335 -17.02 -15.84 -3.94
CA GLY A 335 -17.19 -15.20 -2.64
C GLY A 335 -16.58 -15.99 -1.46
N ALA A 336 -15.95 -15.27 -0.54
CA ALA A 336 -15.33 -15.85 0.66
C ALA A 336 -16.34 -16.41 1.65
N ILE A 337 -17.51 -15.77 1.79
CA ILE A 337 -18.62 -16.23 2.62
C ILE A 337 -19.16 -17.55 2.09
N ASN A 338 -19.44 -17.60 0.78
CA ASN A 338 -19.95 -18.80 0.12
C ASN A 338 -18.98 -19.98 0.24
N MET A 339 -17.68 -19.71 0.11
CA MET A 339 -16.61 -20.71 0.22
C MET A 339 -16.22 -21.08 1.68
N ALA A 340 -16.82 -20.42 2.68
CA ALA A 340 -16.55 -20.71 4.08
C ALA A 340 -17.56 -21.73 4.63
N LYS A 341 -17.07 -22.94 4.96
CA LYS A 341 -17.89 -24.04 5.50
C LYS A 341 -18.63 -23.66 6.80
N TRP A 342 -18.03 -22.76 7.57
CA TRP A 342 -18.52 -22.30 8.87
C TRP A 342 -19.10 -20.89 8.82
N ALA A 343 -19.51 -20.41 7.64
CA ALA A 343 -20.26 -19.16 7.53
C ALA A 343 -21.56 -19.23 8.36
N PRO A 344 -21.94 -18.16 9.08
CA PRO A 344 -23.24 -18.03 9.73
C PRO A 344 -24.38 -18.39 8.77
N PRO A 345 -25.42 -19.14 9.23
CA PRO A 345 -26.56 -19.52 8.39
C PRO A 345 -27.22 -18.33 7.68
N GLU A 346 -27.25 -17.18 8.33
CA GLU A 346 -27.85 -15.92 7.86
C GLU A 346 -27.13 -15.33 6.64
N LEU A 347 -25.87 -15.69 6.42
CA LEU A 347 -25.07 -15.22 5.29
C LEU A 347 -25.09 -16.18 4.10
N LYS A 348 -25.64 -17.39 4.25
CA LYS A 348 -25.65 -18.40 3.18
C LYS A 348 -26.53 -18.01 1.99
N SER A 349 -27.51 -17.14 2.20
CA SER A 349 -28.38 -16.59 1.16
C SER A 349 -27.81 -15.35 0.47
N GLY A 350 -26.58 -14.94 0.80
CA GLY A 350 -25.96 -13.71 0.31
C GLY A 350 -26.02 -12.56 1.32
N ILE A 351 -25.46 -11.42 0.91
CA ILE A 351 -25.42 -10.20 1.70
C ILE A 351 -26.73 -9.42 1.45
N THR A 352 -27.37 -8.96 2.52
CA THR A 352 -28.56 -8.10 2.51
C THR A 352 -28.33 -6.90 3.42
N ASP A 353 -29.13 -5.84 3.28
CA ASP A 353 -29.00 -4.65 4.12
C ASP A 353 -29.08 -4.97 5.63
N GLU A 354 -29.89 -5.96 6.02
CA GLU A 354 -30.06 -6.37 7.42
C GLU A 354 -28.87 -7.17 7.97
N ASN A 355 -28.14 -7.91 7.12
CA ASN A 355 -27.06 -8.80 7.56
C ASN A 355 -25.65 -8.24 7.26
N ARG A 356 -25.54 -7.04 6.66
CA ARG A 356 -24.25 -6.41 6.29
C ARG A 356 -23.25 -6.33 7.44
N THR A 357 -23.67 -5.91 8.63
CA THR A 357 -22.78 -5.84 9.81
C THR A 357 -22.23 -7.23 10.17
N LEU A 358 -23.08 -8.27 10.13
CA LEU A 358 -22.67 -9.65 10.40
C LEU A 358 -21.69 -10.16 9.32
N ALA A 359 -21.93 -9.82 8.05
CA ALA A 359 -21.05 -10.17 6.94
C ALA A 359 -19.66 -9.53 7.11
N GLY A 360 -19.61 -8.25 7.44
CA GLY A 360 -18.36 -7.51 7.68
C GLY A 360 -17.58 -8.05 8.88
N GLU A 361 -18.27 -8.33 9.99
CA GLU A 361 -17.67 -8.96 11.16
C GLU A 361 -17.09 -10.35 10.83
N PHE A 362 -17.85 -11.18 10.11
CA PHE A 362 -17.41 -12.50 9.72
C PHE A 362 -16.19 -12.45 8.80
N LEU A 363 -16.19 -11.58 7.80
CA LEU A 363 -15.04 -11.38 6.89
C LEU A 363 -13.80 -10.88 7.65
N PHE A 364 -13.98 -9.97 8.62
CA PHE A 364 -12.87 -9.52 9.48
C PHE A 364 -12.31 -10.68 10.30
N GLN A 365 -13.18 -11.49 10.89
CA GLN A 365 -12.76 -12.67 11.65
C GLN A 365 -12.03 -13.68 10.77
N LEU A 366 -12.51 -13.89 9.55
CA LEU A 366 -11.98 -14.85 8.60
C LEU A 366 -10.59 -14.47 8.10
N GLN A 367 -10.38 -13.20 7.74
CA GLN A 367 -9.17 -12.78 7.00
C GLN A 367 -8.24 -11.87 7.80
N CYS A 368 -8.77 -11.04 8.71
CA CYS A 368 -8.00 -10.00 9.40
C CYS A 368 -7.58 -10.42 10.82
N SER A 369 -8.48 -11.07 11.56
CA SER A 369 -8.26 -11.46 12.98
C SER A 369 -7.07 -12.41 13.26
N PRO A 370 -6.60 -13.25 12.30
CA PRO A 370 -5.38 -14.02 12.50
C PRO A 370 -4.15 -13.13 12.77
N CYS A 371 -4.16 -11.90 12.25
CA CYS A 371 -3.04 -10.96 12.36
C CYS A 371 -3.34 -9.74 13.23
N HIS A 372 -4.59 -9.27 13.26
CA HIS A 372 -4.99 -8.01 13.86
C HIS A 372 -5.83 -8.21 15.13
N SER A 373 -5.55 -7.37 16.14
CA SER A 373 -6.42 -7.23 17.31
C SER A 373 -7.33 -6.01 17.16
N ILE A 374 -8.37 -5.94 17.98
CA ILE A 374 -9.24 -4.79 18.13
C ILE A 374 -8.97 -4.18 19.51
N GLY A 375 -8.32 -3.03 19.57
CA GLY A 375 -7.93 -2.36 20.82
C GLY A 375 -6.86 -3.10 21.63
N GLY A 376 -6.18 -4.07 21.02
CA GLY A 376 -5.19 -4.92 21.67
C GLY A 376 -3.76 -4.37 21.68
N PRO A 377 -2.86 -4.98 22.45
CA PRO A 377 -1.46 -4.54 22.54
C PRO A 377 -0.65 -4.84 21.26
N MET A 378 -1.10 -5.77 20.42
CA MET A 378 -0.38 -6.21 19.22
C MET A 378 -1.22 -6.04 17.96
N ASN A 379 -0.66 -5.38 16.94
CA ASN A 379 -1.30 -5.18 15.63
C ASN A 379 -2.74 -4.64 15.68
N ASP A 380 -3.02 -3.73 16.61
CA ASP A 380 -4.33 -3.09 16.73
C ASP A 380 -4.78 -2.50 15.39
N ILE A 381 -5.92 -2.98 14.89
CA ILE A 381 -6.51 -2.48 13.65
C ILE A 381 -6.97 -1.05 13.82
N LYS A 382 -7.50 -0.67 15.00
CA LYS A 382 -8.06 0.67 15.24
C LYS A 382 -7.01 1.74 14.99
N LYS A 383 -5.84 1.60 15.61
CA LYS A 383 -4.71 2.52 15.39
C LYS A 383 -4.23 2.56 13.94
N ARG A 384 -4.30 1.44 13.21
CA ARG A 384 -3.77 1.33 11.84
C ARG A 384 -4.70 1.87 10.78
N THR A 385 -6.01 1.90 11.06
CA THR A 385 -7.04 2.32 10.11
C THR A 385 -7.80 3.56 10.54
N ALA A 386 -7.43 4.18 11.67
CA ALA A 386 -8.11 5.37 12.22
C ALA A 386 -8.27 6.52 11.22
N HIS A 387 -7.37 6.67 10.24
CA HIS A 387 -7.43 7.72 9.24
C HIS A 387 -8.24 7.37 8.00
N TYR A 388 -8.50 6.10 7.71
CA TYR A 388 -9.31 5.69 6.54
C TYR A 388 -10.80 5.72 6.85
N ASP A 389 -11.62 6.24 5.94
CA ASP A 389 -13.06 5.97 5.89
C ASP A 389 -13.35 4.63 5.19
N ALA A 390 -14.61 4.36 4.87
CA ALA A 390 -15.01 3.13 4.18
C ALA A 390 -14.42 3.05 2.77
N ASP A 391 -14.42 4.14 1.99
CA ASP A 391 -13.90 4.16 0.62
C ASP A 391 -12.38 3.99 0.59
N GLY A 392 -11.67 4.71 1.46
CA GLY A 392 -10.22 4.59 1.62
C GLY A 392 -9.80 3.20 2.10
N LEU A 393 -10.61 2.55 2.93
CA LEU A 393 -10.38 1.15 3.30
C LEU A 393 -10.64 0.20 2.13
N ASP A 394 -11.71 0.39 1.37
CA ASP A 394 -12.00 -0.46 0.21
C ASP A 394 -10.89 -0.38 -0.85
N ALA A 395 -10.39 0.83 -1.10
CA ALA A 395 -9.23 1.07 -1.94
C ALA A 395 -7.97 0.39 -1.38
N LEU A 396 -7.69 0.55 -0.07
CA LEU A 396 -6.56 -0.12 0.58
C LEU A 396 -6.63 -1.65 0.43
N LEU A 397 -7.81 -2.25 0.67
CA LEU A 397 -8.04 -3.68 0.57
C LEU A 397 -7.78 -4.20 -0.86
N THR A 398 -8.07 -3.41 -1.88
CA THR A 398 -7.82 -3.75 -3.29
C THR A 398 -6.31 -3.80 -3.61
N GLY A 399 -5.52 -2.89 -3.01
CA GLY A 399 -4.07 -2.85 -3.21
C GLY A 399 -3.26 -3.81 -2.31
N MET A 400 -3.91 -4.51 -1.37
CA MET A 400 -3.24 -5.49 -0.51
C MET A 400 -2.61 -6.61 -1.33
N GLY A 401 -1.37 -6.99 -0.98
CA GLY A 401 -0.60 -8.00 -1.72
C GLY A 401 0.07 -7.49 -3.02
N LYS A 402 -0.29 -6.30 -3.52
CA LYS A 402 0.32 -5.67 -4.70
C LYS A 402 1.49 -4.76 -4.30
N LEU A 403 1.21 -3.49 -3.98
CA LEU A 403 2.20 -2.52 -3.49
C LEU A 403 2.60 -2.83 -2.04
N ASN A 404 1.62 -3.13 -1.18
CA ASN A 404 1.89 -3.60 0.17
C ASN A 404 1.98 -5.13 0.21
N ARG A 405 3.19 -5.65 0.02
CA ARG A 405 3.46 -7.10 0.05
C ARG A 405 3.57 -7.71 1.45
N TYR A 406 3.54 -6.90 2.52
CA TYR A 406 3.62 -7.43 3.88
C TYR A 406 2.30 -8.06 4.37
N MET A 407 1.17 -7.66 3.77
CA MET A 407 -0.16 -8.22 4.06
C MET A 407 -0.63 -9.11 2.91
N PRO A 408 -1.38 -10.19 3.20
CA PRO A 408 -1.96 -11.02 2.16
C PRO A 408 -2.98 -10.23 1.33
N PRO A 409 -3.22 -10.57 0.06
CA PRO A 409 -4.32 -9.97 -0.70
C PRO A 409 -5.66 -10.28 -0.03
N PHE A 410 -6.62 -9.37 -0.17
CA PHE A 410 -8.01 -9.68 0.16
C PHE A 410 -8.52 -10.78 -0.79
N ALA A 411 -9.22 -11.78 -0.24
CA ALA A 411 -9.84 -12.84 -1.01
C ALA A 411 -11.37 -12.74 -0.86
N GLY A 412 -12.10 -12.44 -1.93
CA GLY A 412 -13.55 -12.26 -1.92
C GLY A 412 -14.03 -11.36 -3.05
N THR A 413 -15.35 -11.18 -3.15
CA THR A 413 -15.96 -10.29 -4.16
C THR A 413 -15.79 -8.81 -3.81
N SER A 414 -16.09 -7.91 -4.76
CA SER A 414 -16.12 -6.46 -4.52
C SER A 414 -17.14 -6.06 -3.45
N GLU A 415 -18.30 -6.71 -3.44
CA GLU A 415 -19.34 -6.49 -2.42
C GLU A 415 -18.85 -6.90 -1.01
N GLU A 416 -18.23 -8.08 -0.88
CA GLU A 416 -17.65 -8.54 0.39
C GLU A 416 -16.55 -7.59 0.88
N ARG A 417 -15.71 -7.10 -0.05
CA ARG A 417 -14.64 -6.15 0.28
C ARG A 417 -15.19 -4.83 0.81
N ALA A 418 -16.23 -4.28 0.15
CA ALA A 418 -16.88 -3.04 0.55
C ALA A 418 -17.53 -3.18 1.94
N VAL A 419 -18.20 -4.30 2.21
CA VAL A 419 -18.81 -4.57 3.52
C VAL A 419 -17.76 -4.74 4.62
N LEU A 420 -16.63 -5.40 4.34
CA LEU A 420 -15.49 -5.47 5.26
C LEU A 420 -14.91 -4.07 5.54
N ALA A 421 -14.76 -3.23 4.50
CA ALA A 421 -14.25 -1.88 4.63
C ALA A 421 -15.15 -1.03 5.55
N ARG A 422 -16.47 -1.07 5.33
CA ARG A 422 -17.46 -0.41 6.19
C ARG A 422 -17.39 -0.91 7.63
N HIS A 423 -17.34 -2.21 7.86
CA HIS A 423 -17.22 -2.76 9.22
C HIS A 423 -15.97 -2.24 9.96
N ILE A 424 -14.83 -2.14 9.27
CA ILE A 424 -13.60 -1.63 9.89
C ILE A 424 -13.67 -0.11 10.12
N ALA A 425 -14.21 0.69 9.20
CA ALA A 425 -14.32 2.15 9.36
C ALA A 425 -15.42 2.56 10.35
N GLU A 426 -16.62 2.02 10.18
CA GLU A 426 -17.84 2.47 10.85
C GLU A 426 -18.01 1.72 12.17
N ASP A 427 -18.09 0.38 12.17
CA ASP A 427 -18.37 -0.38 13.38
C ASP A 427 -17.18 -0.42 14.36
N ILE A 428 -15.97 -0.67 13.86
CA ILE A 428 -14.76 -0.81 14.70
C ILE A 428 -14.19 0.56 15.10
N ASN A 429 -14.15 1.51 14.17
CA ASN A 429 -13.55 2.83 14.41
C ASN A 429 -14.57 3.93 14.74
N GLY A 430 -15.87 3.68 14.58
CA GLY A 430 -16.91 4.65 14.91
C GLY A 430 -16.97 5.82 13.95
N LYS A 431 -16.48 5.68 12.71
CA LYS A 431 -16.60 6.75 11.72
C LYS A 431 -18.05 6.85 11.23
N ALA A 432 -18.48 8.09 10.98
CA ALA A 432 -19.73 8.31 10.28
C ALA A 432 -19.58 7.85 8.82
N PRO A 433 -20.65 7.31 8.21
CA PRO A 433 -20.71 7.14 6.77
C PRO A 433 -20.37 8.45 6.07
N VAL A 434 -19.53 8.37 5.04
CA VAL A 434 -19.19 9.53 4.23
C VAL A 434 -20.33 9.76 3.24
N GLU A 435 -20.99 10.91 3.36
CA GLU A 435 -21.93 11.39 2.36
C GLU A 435 -21.17 12.11 1.25
N THR A 436 -21.50 11.81 -0.01
CA THR A 436 -20.97 12.54 -1.16
C THR A 436 -21.40 14.00 -1.03
N ALA A 437 -20.43 14.93 -1.03
CA ALA A 437 -20.76 16.34 -1.02
C ALA A 437 -21.48 16.71 -2.33
N GLU A 438 -22.70 17.22 -2.24
CA GLU A 438 -23.41 17.76 -3.40
C GLU A 438 -22.64 18.97 -3.95
N ALA A 439 -22.61 19.10 -5.28
CA ALA A 439 -22.05 20.28 -5.91
C ALA A 439 -22.85 21.51 -5.45
N PRO A 440 -22.17 22.62 -5.07
CA PRO A 440 -22.88 23.80 -4.61
C PRO A 440 -23.79 24.33 -5.73
N GLU A 441 -25.03 24.66 -5.36
CA GLU A 441 -25.98 25.29 -6.30
C GLU A 441 -25.37 26.59 -6.84
N GLN A 442 -25.37 26.71 -8.16
CA GLN A 442 -24.77 27.85 -8.84
C GLN A 442 -25.81 28.95 -9.02
N ALA A 443 -25.46 30.19 -8.64
CA ALA A 443 -26.36 31.32 -8.88
C ALA A 443 -26.52 31.53 -10.40
N PRO A 444 -27.74 31.80 -10.89
CA PRO A 444 -27.97 32.05 -12.31
C PRO A 444 -27.20 33.30 -12.76
N VAL A 445 -26.78 33.31 -14.01
CA VAL A 445 -26.03 34.42 -14.60
C VAL A 445 -26.72 34.83 -15.90
N GLU A 446 -27.17 36.08 -15.94
CA GLU A 446 -27.75 36.64 -17.16
C GLU A 446 -26.69 36.82 -18.24
N PRO A 447 -27.00 36.54 -19.51
CA PRO A 447 -26.14 36.86 -20.65
C PRO A 447 -25.74 38.35 -20.69
N ALA A 448 -24.66 38.70 -21.39
CA ALA A 448 -24.38 40.12 -21.63
C ALA A 448 -25.34 40.68 -22.70
N ALA A 449 -25.50 42.00 -22.75
CA ALA A 449 -26.36 42.62 -23.76
C ALA A 449 -25.74 42.48 -25.15
N PHE A 450 -26.54 42.08 -26.13
CA PHE A 450 -26.18 42.02 -27.54
C PHE A 450 -27.40 42.37 -28.39
N ASP A 451 -27.21 43.25 -29.38
CA ASP A 451 -28.24 43.61 -30.35
C ASP A 451 -27.74 43.20 -31.75
N PRO A 452 -28.34 42.16 -32.37
CA PRO A 452 -27.89 41.66 -33.66
C PRO A 452 -28.05 42.67 -34.80
N GLU A 453 -28.92 43.69 -34.67
CA GLU A 453 -29.13 44.71 -35.70
C GLU A 453 -28.09 45.83 -35.66
N THR A 454 -27.56 46.15 -34.47
CA THR A 454 -26.70 47.33 -34.28
C THR A 454 -25.27 47.01 -33.85
N ALA A 455 -25.00 45.81 -33.32
CA ALA A 455 -23.66 45.44 -32.89
C ALA A 455 -22.71 45.31 -34.10
N GLU A 456 -21.55 45.96 -34.03
CA GLU A 456 -20.49 45.83 -35.06
C GLU A 456 -19.52 44.69 -34.76
N TYR A 457 -19.47 44.21 -33.51
CA TYR A 457 -18.48 43.25 -33.04
C TYR A 457 -19.13 42.08 -32.28
N VAL A 458 -18.50 40.91 -32.36
CA VAL A 458 -18.77 39.73 -31.53
C VAL A 458 -17.50 39.41 -30.74
N LEU A 459 -17.65 39.13 -29.45
CA LEU A 459 -16.56 38.74 -28.58
C LEU A 459 -16.83 37.32 -28.07
N THR A 460 -16.09 36.35 -28.60
CA THR A 460 -16.17 34.97 -28.12
C THR A 460 -15.15 34.74 -27.01
N ALA A 461 -15.44 33.81 -26.09
CA ALA A 461 -14.52 33.47 -25.02
C ALA A 461 -14.72 32.03 -24.51
N TRP A 462 -13.63 31.40 -24.09
CA TRP A 462 -13.60 30.04 -23.57
C TRP A 462 -12.36 29.83 -22.69
N CYS A 463 -12.29 28.70 -21.99
CA CYS A 463 -11.08 28.30 -21.27
C CYS A 463 -10.31 27.25 -22.07
N ALA A 464 -8.98 27.31 -22.01
CA ALA A 464 -8.10 26.31 -22.64
C ALA A 464 -8.27 24.90 -22.06
N ARG A 465 -8.94 24.78 -20.90
CA ARG A 465 -9.24 23.53 -20.20
C ARG A 465 -10.68 23.55 -19.71
N GLY A 466 -11.19 22.37 -19.34
CA GLY A 466 -12.41 22.25 -18.55
C GLY A 466 -12.20 22.79 -17.13
N ALA A 467 -12.65 22.07 -16.10
CA ALA A 467 -12.42 22.50 -14.72
C ALA A 467 -10.93 22.50 -14.35
N GLY A 468 -10.40 23.66 -13.94
CA GLY A 468 -9.04 23.78 -13.39
C GLY A 468 -9.02 23.30 -11.94
N PHE A 469 -8.41 22.15 -11.67
CA PHE A 469 -8.26 21.65 -10.30
C PHE A 469 -7.04 22.26 -9.63
N TYR A 470 -7.18 22.64 -8.36
CA TYR A 470 -6.04 22.98 -7.54
C TYR A 470 -6.09 22.25 -6.20
N ALA A 471 -4.91 21.89 -5.72
CA ALA A 471 -4.73 21.21 -4.46
C ALA A 471 -3.50 21.83 -3.80
N GLN A 472 -3.79 22.79 -2.92
CA GLN A 472 -2.79 23.61 -2.25
C GLN A 472 -3.16 23.78 -0.77
N GLY A 473 -2.17 23.60 0.10
CA GLY A 473 -2.19 24.06 1.48
C GLY A 473 -1.09 25.08 1.73
N ASP A 474 -0.99 25.62 2.94
CA ASP A 474 -0.03 26.70 3.28
C ASP A 474 1.42 26.37 2.88
N ASN A 475 1.81 25.09 2.98
CA ASN A 475 3.17 24.60 2.77
C ASN A 475 3.23 23.42 1.78
N TRP A 476 2.21 23.22 0.94
CA TRP A 476 2.16 22.09 0.01
C TRP A 476 1.42 22.48 -1.27
N VAL A 477 2.00 22.18 -2.42
CA VAL A 477 1.40 22.45 -3.74
C VAL A 477 1.50 21.19 -4.60
N LEU A 478 0.33 20.66 -4.97
CA LEU A 478 0.21 19.62 -5.99
C LEU A 478 -0.12 20.22 -7.35
N LEU A 479 -1.21 21.00 -7.41
CA LEU A 479 -1.64 21.75 -8.59
C LEU A 479 -2.00 23.18 -8.16
N PRO A 480 -1.46 24.21 -8.84
CA PRO A 480 -1.80 25.60 -8.55
C PRO A 480 -3.19 25.95 -9.11
N PRO A 481 -3.88 26.94 -8.52
CA PRO A 481 -5.12 27.50 -9.05
C PRO A 481 -4.85 28.24 -10.36
N ALA A 482 -4.85 27.52 -11.47
CA ALA A 482 -4.61 28.09 -12.79
C ALA A 482 -5.64 27.56 -13.79
N ASN A 483 -6.28 28.46 -14.53
CA ASN A 483 -6.92 28.19 -15.82
C ASN A 483 -6.50 29.27 -16.82
N THR A 484 -6.60 29.01 -18.12
CA THR A 484 -6.24 30.00 -19.15
C THR A 484 -7.51 30.43 -19.85
N LEU A 485 -7.87 31.71 -19.68
CA LEU A 485 -8.98 32.33 -20.37
C LEU A 485 -8.53 32.74 -21.78
N ARG A 486 -9.32 32.43 -22.79
CA ARG A 486 -9.11 32.75 -24.20
C ARG A 486 -10.28 33.57 -24.73
N ALA A 487 -10.00 34.48 -25.65
CA ALA A 487 -11.03 35.26 -26.34
C ALA A 487 -10.64 35.64 -27.78
N GLN A 488 -11.64 35.76 -28.65
CA GLN A 488 -11.48 36.31 -30.00
C GLN A 488 -12.52 37.40 -30.25
N LEU A 489 -12.05 38.56 -30.70
CA LEU A 489 -12.89 39.65 -31.14
C LEU A 489 -13.04 39.58 -32.66
N VAL A 490 -14.28 39.54 -33.13
CA VAL A 490 -14.65 39.45 -34.55
C VAL A 490 -15.41 40.72 -34.93
N MET A 491 -14.94 41.43 -35.96
CA MET A 491 -15.73 42.48 -36.62
C MET A 491 -16.74 41.82 -37.55
N ARG A 492 -18.02 42.13 -37.37
CA ARG A 492 -19.12 41.53 -38.12
C ARG A 492 -19.21 42.11 -39.54
N GLY A 493 -19.65 41.30 -40.49
CA GLY A 493 -19.88 41.73 -41.87
C GLY A 493 -19.89 40.56 -42.85
N PRO A 494 -20.14 40.80 -44.16
CA PRO A 494 -20.16 39.74 -45.18
C PRO A 494 -18.86 38.92 -45.23
N GLY A 495 -17.72 39.58 -44.97
CA GLY A 495 -16.44 38.94 -44.68
C GLY A 495 -15.97 39.34 -43.28
N PRO A 496 -16.34 38.60 -42.23
CA PRO A 496 -15.91 38.88 -40.88
C PRO A 496 -14.38 38.83 -40.77
N ALA A 497 -13.82 39.63 -39.88
CA ALA A 497 -12.38 39.67 -39.65
C ALA A 497 -12.06 39.66 -38.15
N LEU A 498 -11.02 38.94 -37.76
CA LEU A 498 -10.46 39.02 -36.42
C LEU A 498 -9.86 40.41 -36.17
N VAL A 499 -10.11 40.95 -34.99
CA VAL A 499 -9.60 42.26 -34.56
C VAL A 499 -8.55 42.03 -33.49
N THR A 500 -7.28 42.25 -33.84
CA THR A 500 -6.11 41.99 -32.97
C THR A 500 -5.23 43.21 -32.77
N GLU A 501 -5.43 44.26 -33.57
CA GLU A 501 -4.71 45.53 -33.49
C GLU A 501 -5.59 46.62 -32.85
N ASP A 502 -4.96 47.62 -32.21
CA ASP A 502 -5.60 48.79 -31.60
C ASP A 502 -6.74 48.50 -30.60
N VAL A 503 -6.73 47.29 -30.03
CA VAL A 503 -7.72 46.81 -29.08
C VAL A 503 -7.07 46.30 -27.80
N LYS A 504 -7.75 46.51 -26.68
CA LYS A 504 -7.39 46.01 -25.36
C LYS A 504 -8.53 45.18 -24.81
N LEU A 505 -8.24 43.92 -24.44
CA LEU A 505 -9.21 43.04 -23.79
C LEU A 505 -8.90 42.95 -22.30
N THR A 506 -9.92 43.15 -21.48
CA THR A 506 -9.82 43.04 -20.02
C THR A 506 -10.89 42.11 -19.49
N TYR A 507 -10.62 41.43 -18.38
CA TYR A 507 -11.60 40.62 -17.68
C TYR A 507 -11.84 41.13 -16.26
N THR A 508 -13.05 40.87 -15.75
CA THR A 508 -13.44 41.03 -14.35
C THR A 508 -14.13 39.76 -13.87
N LEU A 509 -13.57 39.10 -12.85
CA LEU A 509 -14.18 37.93 -12.20
C LEU A 509 -15.26 38.33 -11.20
N GLU A 510 -16.17 37.40 -10.89
CA GLU A 510 -17.18 37.57 -9.83
C GLU A 510 -16.60 37.94 -8.44
N ASN A 511 -15.33 37.61 -8.14
CA ASN A 511 -14.65 38.07 -6.92
C ASN A 511 -14.06 39.49 -7.00
N GLY A 512 -14.24 40.18 -8.12
CA GLY A 512 -13.70 41.52 -8.38
C GLY A 512 -12.25 41.55 -8.86
N SER A 513 -11.60 40.40 -9.03
CA SER A 513 -10.25 40.33 -9.63
C SER A 513 -10.34 40.75 -11.09
N THR A 514 -9.39 41.58 -11.52
CA THR A 514 -9.31 42.08 -12.89
C THR A 514 -7.96 41.75 -13.50
N GLY A 515 -7.91 41.67 -14.83
CA GLY A 515 -6.68 41.49 -15.57
C GLY A 515 -6.87 41.82 -17.05
N GLU A 516 -5.78 41.70 -17.79
CA GLU A 516 -5.70 42.00 -19.21
C GLU A 516 -5.34 40.72 -19.97
N LEU A 517 -5.94 40.53 -21.14
CA LEU A 517 -5.60 39.41 -22.02
C LEU A 517 -4.56 39.89 -23.03
N GLU A 518 -3.51 39.10 -23.20
CA GLU A 518 -2.42 39.36 -24.13
C GLU A 518 -2.63 38.60 -25.43
N LEU A 519 -2.24 39.18 -26.56
CA LEU A 519 -2.32 38.50 -27.86
C LEU A 519 -1.36 37.29 -27.86
N ASP A 520 -1.88 36.11 -28.19
CA ASP A 520 -1.09 34.88 -28.28
C ASP A 520 -0.07 34.95 -29.44
N GLY A 521 0.95 34.10 -29.40
CA GLY A 521 2.04 34.07 -30.39
C GLY A 521 1.60 33.74 -31.82
N ASP A 522 0.43 33.11 -32.00
CA ASP A 522 -0.18 32.85 -33.31
C ASP A 522 -0.92 34.08 -33.88
N GLY A 523 -1.17 35.10 -33.07
CA GLY A 523 -1.88 36.30 -33.45
C GLY A 523 -3.37 36.09 -33.74
N LEU A 524 -3.96 34.96 -33.33
CA LEU A 524 -5.36 34.63 -33.63
C LEU A 524 -6.32 34.88 -32.47
N ARG A 525 -5.80 34.95 -31.23
CA ARG A 525 -6.60 35.09 -30.01
C ARG A 525 -5.86 35.82 -28.90
N PHE A 526 -6.61 36.32 -27.92
CA PHE A 526 -6.08 36.87 -26.69
C PHE A 526 -6.18 35.85 -25.55
N GLU A 527 -5.19 35.80 -24.66
CA GLU A 527 -5.15 34.88 -23.53
C GLU A 527 -4.75 35.56 -22.20
N ALA A 528 -5.26 35.05 -21.09
CA ALA A 528 -4.78 35.39 -19.75
C ALA A 528 -4.73 34.15 -18.86
N ALA A 529 -3.62 33.98 -18.14
CA ALA A 529 -3.52 33.01 -17.05
C ALA A 529 -4.25 33.54 -15.81
N MET A 530 -5.12 32.70 -15.24
CA MET A 530 -6.01 33.06 -14.14
C MET A 530 -5.54 32.39 -12.85
N ASP A 531 -4.94 33.17 -11.94
CA ASP A 531 -4.21 32.64 -10.77
C ASP A 531 -5.07 32.34 -9.52
N ARG A 532 -6.37 32.68 -9.47
CA ARG A 532 -7.23 32.49 -8.28
C ARG A 532 -8.73 32.69 -8.55
N PRO A 533 -9.48 31.60 -8.74
CA PRO A 533 -10.94 31.64 -8.73
C PRO A 533 -11.47 31.76 -7.28
N SER A 534 -12.73 32.18 -7.15
CA SER A 534 -13.42 32.36 -5.87
C SER A 534 -13.53 31.03 -5.09
N PRO A 535 -12.97 30.91 -3.88
CA PRO A 535 -13.11 29.68 -3.08
C PRO A 535 -14.59 29.32 -2.87
N GLY A 536 -14.94 28.05 -3.07
CA GLY A 536 -16.31 27.55 -2.91
C GLY A 536 -17.26 27.80 -4.08
N ASN A 537 -16.82 28.51 -5.13
CA ASN A 537 -17.55 28.60 -6.40
C ASN A 537 -16.78 27.83 -7.50
N PRO A 538 -17.23 26.64 -7.91
CA PRO A 538 -16.55 25.83 -8.93
C PRO A 538 -16.68 26.39 -10.36
N LEU A 539 -17.66 27.26 -10.63
CA LEU A 539 -17.96 27.82 -11.96
C LEU A 539 -18.08 29.35 -11.90
N PRO A 540 -17.03 30.10 -11.48
CA PRO A 540 -17.11 31.55 -11.47
C PRO A 540 -17.20 32.10 -12.89
N VAL A 541 -17.92 33.21 -13.08
CA VAL A 541 -18.04 33.86 -14.38
C VAL A 541 -17.05 35.03 -14.50
N ALA A 542 -16.41 35.14 -15.66
CA ALA A 542 -15.66 36.31 -16.07
C ALA A 542 -16.49 37.18 -17.01
N VAL A 543 -16.54 38.48 -16.76
CA VAL A 543 -17.00 39.49 -17.72
C VAL A 543 -15.77 39.96 -18.48
N ILE A 544 -15.83 39.92 -19.81
CA ILE A 544 -14.74 40.32 -20.70
C ILE A 544 -15.20 41.53 -21.48
N GLU A 545 -14.38 42.57 -21.52
CA GLU A 545 -14.63 43.78 -22.28
C GLU A 545 -13.51 43.99 -23.29
N ALA A 546 -13.87 44.14 -24.56
CA ALA A 546 -12.98 44.61 -25.60
C ALA A 546 -13.16 46.13 -25.77
N ARG A 547 -12.07 46.88 -25.67
CA ARG A 547 -12.07 48.34 -25.79
C ARG A 547 -11.02 48.80 -26.78
N THR A 548 -11.27 49.92 -27.47
CA THR A 548 -10.21 50.60 -28.24
C THR A 548 -9.10 51.07 -27.32
N THR A 549 -7.92 51.38 -27.86
CA THR A 549 -6.83 52.03 -27.11
C THR A 549 -7.23 53.37 -26.47
N GLU A 550 -8.31 53.99 -26.96
CA GLU A 550 -8.87 55.25 -26.49
C GLU A 550 -9.91 55.05 -25.36
N GLY A 551 -10.33 53.80 -25.13
CA GLY A 551 -11.21 53.38 -24.02
C GLY A 551 -12.66 53.09 -24.40
N ASP A 552 -13.03 53.24 -25.68
CA ASP A 552 -14.39 53.00 -26.16
C ASP A 552 -14.73 51.51 -26.13
N LEU A 553 -15.91 51.16 -25.60
CA LEU A 553 -16.37 49.77 -25.51
C LEU A 553 -16.83 49.26 -26.88
N LEU A 554 -16.20 48.20 -27.37
CA LEU A 554 -16.54 47.55 -28.64
C LEU A 554 -17.52 46.38 -28.43
N ALA A 555 -17.23 45.51 -27.46
CA ALA A 555 -18.05 44.34 -27.15
C ALA A 555 -17.83 43.87 -25.71
N THR A 556 -18.84 43.19 -25.17
CA THR A 556 -18.79 42.53 -23.86
C THR A 556 -19.23 41.08 -24.01
N ALA A 557 -18.57 40.18 -23.28
CA ALA A 557 -18.92 38.77 -23.21
C ALA A 557 -18.88 38.27 -21.77
N LYS A 558 -19.60 37.21 -21.48
CA LYS A 558 -19.51 36.48 -20.21
C LYS A 558 -19.14 35.04 -20.49
N VAL A 559 -18.29 34.45 -19.65
CA VAL A 559 -17.90 33.04 -19.77
C VAL A 559 -17.61 32.44 -18.41
N ALA A 560 -17.98 31.17 -18.20
CA ALA A 560 -17.57 30.42 -17.04
C ALA A 560 -16.06 30.12 -17.09
N VAL A 561 -15.35 30.39 -16.00
CA VAL A 561 -13.94 30.11 -15.80
C VAL A 561 -13.80 29.05 -14.70
N PRO A 562 -14.11 27.78 -15.02
CA PRO A 562 -14.26 26.73 -14.03
C PRO A 562 -12.93 26.44 -13.32
N ALA A 563 -12.95 26.45 -12.00
CA ALA A 563 -11.83 25.99 -11.20
C ALA A 563 -12.20 25.74 -9.74
N THR A 564 -11.60 24.72 -9.13
CA THR A 564 -12.07 24.15 -7.86
C THR A 564 -10.98 23.47 -7.05
N ASP A 565 -11.07 23.59 -5.72
CA ASP A 565 -10.29 22.85 -4.72
C ASP A 565 -10.98 21.59 -4.19
N ALA A 566 -12.13 21.23 -4.77
CA ALA A 566 -12.94 20.11 -4.30
C ALA A 566 -12.36 18.73 -4.69
N MET A 567 -11.03 18.61 -4.88
CA MET A 567 -10.40 17.32 -5.12
C MET A 567 -10.62 16.37 -3.92
N GLY A 568 -11.18 15.20 -4.17
CA GLY A 568 -11.60 14.22 -3.15
C GLY A 568 -10.48 13.48 -2.41
N CYS A 569 -9.27 14.01 -2.35
CA CYS A 569 -8.14 13.34 -1.69
C CYS A 569 -8.44 13.02 -0.21
N ALA A 570 -9.23 13.87 0.44
CA ALA A 570 -9.55 13.77 1.86
C ALA A 570 -10.46 12.57 2.19
N ASP A 571 -11.23 12.08 1.21
CA ASP A 571 -12.10 10.92 1.35
C ASP A 571 -11.24 9.71 1.76
N CYS A 572 -10.26 9.35 0.93
CA CYS A 572 -9.42 8.19 1.22
C CYS A 572 -8.27 8.46 2.20
N HIS A 573 -7.70 9.67 2.25
CA HIS A 573 -6.47 9.93 3.02
C HIS A 573 -6.71 10.43 4.45
N SER A 574 -7.85 11.04 4.77
CA SER A 574 -8.17 11.51 6.13
C SER A 574 -9.54 11.07 6.64
N GLY A 575 -10.42 10.60 5.74
CA GLY A 575 -11.80 10.20 6.02
C GLY A 575 -12.65 11.38 6.50
N THR A 576 -12.42 12.55 5.91
CA THR A 576 -13.18 13.79 6.16
C THR A 576 -13.42 14.46 4.82
N PRO A 577 -14.66 14.52 4.31
CA PRO A 577 -14.95 15.10 3.01
C PRO A 577 -14.55 16.58 2.92
N GLY A 578 -14.21 17.02 1.71
CA GLY A 578 -13.93 18.42 1.38
C GLY A 578 -12.51 18.67 0.89
N ALA A 579 -12.15 19.95 0.79
CA ALA A 579 -10.87 20.40 0.27
C ALA A 579 -9.66 19.80 1.02
N VAL A 580 -8.53 19.75 0.34
CA VAL A 580 -7.29 19.12 0.84
C VAL A 580 -6.75 19.86 2.06
N GLY A 581 -7.06 19.36 3.26
CA GLY A 581 -6.61 19.92 4.54
C GLY A 581 -5.25 19.40 5.02
N GLY A 582 -4.70 20.03 6.06
CA GLY A 582 -3.37 19.70 6.59
C GLY A 582 -3.18 18.23 7.03
N LYS A 583 -4.23 17.59 7.57
CA LYS A 583 -4.18 16.17 7.95
C LYS A 583 -4.09 15.24 6.73
N THR A 584 -4.82 15.56 5.66
CA THR A 584 -4.78 14.86 4.37
C THR A 584 -3.37 14.93 3.79
N ILE A 585 -2.80 16.14 3.74
CA ILE A 585 -1.43 16.39 3.27
C ILE A 585 -0.42 15.57 4.08
N GLN A 586 -0.49 15.62 5.41
CA GLN A 586 0.41 14.85 6.28
C GLN A 586 0.33 13.33 6.02
N ASN A 587 -0.88 12.79 5.82
CA ASN A 587 -1.07 11.37 5.55
C ASN A 587 -0.56 10.96 4.15
N ILE A 588 -0.70 11.84 3.15
CA ILE A 588 -0.12 11.66 1.82
C ILE A 588 1.41 11.64 1.91
N LEU A 589 2.01 12.66 2.52
CA LEU A 589 3.47 12.78 2.66
C LEU A 589 4.06 11.62 3.47
N ALA A 590 3.43 11.22 4.58
CA ALA A 590 3.88 10.07 5.38
C ALA A 590 3.80 8.75 4.59
N THR A 591 2.81 8.61 3.70
CA THR A 591 2.72 7.45 2.81
C THR A 591 3.78 7.50 1.72
N HIS A 592 4.01 8.68 1.14
CA HIS A 592 5.07 8.92 0.16
C HIS A 592 6.45 8.58 0.74
N ASP A 593 6.79 9.11 1.91
CA ASP A 593 8.03 8.83 2.64
C ASP A 593 8.22 7.33 2.90
N ARG A 594 7.15 6.65 3.33
CA ARG A 594 7.18 5.20 3.57
C ARG A 594 7.43 4.40 2.29
N MET A 595 6.89 4.83 1.15
CA MET A 595 6.98 4.10 -0.12
C MET A 595 8.27 4.39 -0.89
N ASN A 596 8.77 5.62 -0.79
CA ASN A 596 9.88 6.12 -1.60
C ASN A 596 11.16 6.38 -0.79
N GLY A 597 11.14 6.22 0.53
CA GLY A 597 12.31 6.43 1.40
C GLY A 597 12.69 7.90 1.55
N THR A 598 11.74 8.82 1.42
CA THR A 598 11.93 10.27 1.59
C THR A 598 11.60 10.72 3.02
N SER A 599 11.79 12.02 3.30
CA SER A 599 11.44 12.67 4.58
C SER A 599 10.66 13.98 4.36
N LEU A 600 9.74 13.99 3.40
CA LEU A 600 8.96 15.15 3.00
C LEU A 600 7.89 15.52 4.03
N ALA A 601 7.43 14.56 4.85
CA ALA A 601 6.46 14.84 5.91
C ALA A 601 7.02 15.77 7.01
N ASP A 602 8.35 15.85 7.12
CA ASP A 602 9.07 16.73 8.05
C ASP A 602 9.60 18.01 7.36
N ALA A 603 9.31 18.21 6.07
CA ALA A 603 9.79 19.36 5.31
C ALA A 603 8.91 20.60 5.55
N ASP A 604 9.53 21.79 5.51
CA ASP A 604 8.84 23.07 5.72
C ASP A 604 7.89 23.42 4.55
N SER A 605 8.21 23.01 3.33
CA SER A 605 7.39 23.21 2.14
C SER A 605 7.66 22.11 1.10
N VAL A 606 6.60 21.65 0.43
CA VAL A 606 6.69 20.59 -0.59
C VAL A 606 5.94 21.02 -1.86
N GLN A 607 6.67 21.21 -2.95
CA GLN A 607 6.12 21.39 -4.28
C GLN A 607 6.33 20.11 -5.09
N CYS A 608 5.25 19.39 -5.41
CA CYS A 608 5.35 18.09 -6.09
C CYS A 608 6.06 18.21 -7.45
N ALA A 609 5.76 19.28 -8.19
CA ALA A 609 6.36 19.56 -9.50
C ALA A 609 7.88 19.78 -9.47
N ALA A 610 8.46 20.16 -8.31
CA ALA A 610 9.91 20.32 -8.18
C ALA A 610 10.67 18.99 -8.28
N CYS A 611 9.97 17.87 -8.15
CA CYS A 611 10.52 16.52 -8.26
C CYS A 611 9.91 15.71 -9.40
N HIS A 612 8.70 16.05 -9.83
CA HIS A 612 7.93 15.35 -10.83
C HIS A 612 7.59 16.31 -11.96
N ASP A 613 8.08 16.05 -13.17
CA ASP A 613 7.82 16.91 -14.32
C ASP A 613 6.31 17.13 -14.51
N ASP A 614 5.91 18.36 -14.80
CA ASP A 614 4.52 18.68 -15.09
C ASP A 614 4.42 19.78 -16.16
N VAL A 615 4.01 19.36 -17.35
CA VAL A 615 3.82 20.23 -18.53
C VAL A 615 2.77 21.30 -18.25
N MET A 616 1.72 20.98 -17.48
CA MET A 616 0.66 21.94 -17.15
C MET A 616 1.18 23.11 -16.31
N GLN A 617 2.12 22.87 -15.40
CA GLN A 617 2.77 23.91 -14.62
C GLN A 617 3.97 24.55 -15.33
N GLY A 618 4.41 24.03 -16.48
CA GLY A 618 5.63 24.47 -17.15
C GLY A 618 6.90 24.24 -16.31
N ILE A 619 6.89 23.23 -15.43
CA ILE A 619 8.00 22.92 -14.53
C ILE A 619 8.64 21.60 -14.97
N GLU A 620 9.92 21.68 -15.34
CA GLU A 620 10.79 20.52 -15.47
C GLU A 620 11.25 20.10 -14.07
N GLY A 621 10.84 18.89 -13.66
CA GLY A 621 11.25 18.26 -12.42
C GLY A 621 12.54 17.48 -12.60
N ASN A 622 12.61 16.28 -12.02
CA ASN A 622 13.79 15.41 -12.17
C ASN A 622 13.47 14.28 -13.15
N ASN A 623 14.19 14.28 -14.28
CA ASN A 623 14.07 13.34 -15.40
C ASN A 623 14.33 11.85 -15.04
N ASP A 624 14.65 11.50 -13.80
CA ASP A 624 14.73 10.09 -13.33
C ASP A 624 13.44 9.61 -12.62
N ARG A 625 12.41 10.46 -12.52
CA ARG A 625 11.16 10.17 -11.83
C ARG A 625 9.99 10.25 -12.77
N LEU A 626 8.90 9.56 -12.42
CA LEU A 626 7.65 9.65 -13.16
C LEU A 626 7.17 11.10 -13.19
N ASN A 627 6.63 11.56 -14.31
CA ASN A 627 5.89 12.83 -14.36
C ASN A 627 4.74 12.84 -13.33
N LEU A 628 4.25 14.02 -12.96
CA LEU A 628 3.30 14.18 -11.85
C LEU A 628 2.00 13.38 -12.07
N SER A 629 1.44 13.45 -13.27
CA SER A 629 0.21 12.73 -13.62
C SER A 629 0.42 11.22 -13.59
N ALA A 630 1.52 10.72 -14.17
CA ALA A 630 1.87 9.31 -14.15
C ALA A 630 2.08 8.82 -12.71
N ALA A 631 2.77 9.59 -11.86
CA ALA A 631 3.02 9.24 -10.46
C ALA A 631 1.73 9.09 -9.64
N ILE A 632 0.75 9.97 -9.85
CA ILE A 632 -0.54 9.92 -9.14
C ILE A 632 -1.40 8.78 -9.67
N HIS A 633 -1.69 8.75 -10.97
CA HIS A 633 -2.64 7.80 -11.55
C HIS A 633 -2.15 6.36 -11.44
N SER A 634 -0.84 6.10 -11.64
CA SER A 634 -0.31 4.72 -11.57
C SER A 634 -0.39 4.10 -10.18
N VAL A 635 -0.16 4.88 -9.12
CA VAL A 635 -0.31 4.37 -7.75
C VAL A 635 -1.77 4.11 -7.45
N HIS A 636 -2.67 5.04 -7.81
CA HIS A 636 -4.10 4.90 -7.55
C HIS A 636 -4.72 3.76 -8.35
N ALA A 637 -4.32 3.52 -9.60
CA ALA A 637 -4.78 2.38 -10.40
C ALA A 637 -4.58 1.03 -9.69
N VAL A 638 -3.51 0.87 -8.91
CA VAL A 638 -3.29 -0.36 -8.13
C VAL A 638 -4.32 -0.55 -7.02
N TYR A 639 -4.76 0.54 -6.38
CA TYR A 639 -5.74 0.55 -5.27
C TYR A 639 -7.19 0.71 -5.76
N MET A 640 -7.41 1.27 -6.94
CA MET A 640 -8.72 1.57 -7.48
C MET A 640 -9.20 0.57 -8.52
N ALA A 641 -8.41 -0.47 -8.81
CA ALA A 641 -8.72 -1.44 -9.85
C ALA A 641 -10.13 -2.08 -9.77
N GLY A 642 -10.75 -2.31 -10.92
CA GLY A 642 -12.06 -2.92 -11.12
C GLY A 642 -13.23 -2.01 -10.73
N ARG A 643 -13.06 -0.68 -10.85
CA ARG A 643 -14.09 0.32 -10.55
C ARG A 643 -14.43 1.13 -11.79
N ASP A 644 -15.69 1.55 -11.88
CA ASP A 644 -16.19 2.48 -12.90
C ASP A 644 -15.70 3.92 -12.64
N ALA A 645 -16.13 4.87 -13.48
CA ALA A 645 -15.75 6.28 -13.37
C ALA A 645 -16.09 6.88 -11.99
N ASP A 646 -17.27 6.56 -11.44
CA ASP A 646 -17.74 7.04 -10.14
C ASP A 646 -16.92 6.48 -8.97
N GLY A 647 -16.55 5.20 -9.06
CA GLY A 647 -15.70 4.53 -8.08
C GLY A 647 -14.21 4.86 -8.19
N SER A 648 -13.77 5.55 -9.25
CA SER A 648 -12.35 5.83 -9.50
C SER A 648 -12.08 7.32 -9.81
N CYS A 649 -12.33 7.78 -11.04
CA CYS A 649 -12.03 9.13 -11.51
C CYS A 649 -12.73 10.19 -10.64
N LEU A 650 -14.03 10.01 -10.36
CA LEU A 650 -14.82 10.99 -9.61
C LEU A 650 -14.58 10.97 -8.09
N LYS A 651 -13.73 10.05 -7.60
CA LYS A 651 -13.20 10.11 -6.22
C LYS A 651 -12.11 11.16 -6.06
N CYS A 652 -11.54 11.66 -7.15
CA CYS A 652 -10.52 12.70 -7.14
C CYS A 652 -10.95 13.95 -7.91
N HIS A 653 -11.70 13.77 -9.00
CA HIS A 653 -12.21 14.85 -9.83
C HIS A 653 -13.69 15.14 -9.51
N PRO A 654 -14.06 16.38 -9.16
CA PRO A 654 -15.45 16.75 -8.90
C PRO A 654 -16.38 16.41 -10.08
N THR A 655 -17.65 16.11 -9.77
CA THR A 655 -18.69 15.84 -10.79
C THR A 655 -18.88 17.01 -11.77
N SER A 656 -18.55 18.24 -11.38
CA SER A 656 -18.55 19.42 -12.26
C SER A 656 -17.48 19.42 -13.37
N THR A 657 -16.65 18.37 -13.45
CA THR A 657 -15.58 18.24 -14.44
C THR A 657 -16.12 18.08 -15.86
N LEU A 658 -17.06 17.14 -16.05
CA LEU A 658 -17.72 16.87 -17.33
C LEU A 658 -19.16 17.38 -17.22
N ARG A 659 -19.51 18.37 -18.03
CA ARG A 659 -20.78 19.12 -17.92
C ARG A 659 -21.30 19.64 -19.26
N GLY A 660 -20.80 19.10 -20.35
CA GLY A 660 -21.20 19.44 -21.71
C GLY A 660 -22.15 18.41 -22.32
N ARG A 661 -22.41 18.56 -23.61
CA ARG A 661 -23.35 17.70 -24.36
C ARG A 661 -23.08 16.19 -24.25
N HIS A 662 -21.81 15.79 -24.11
CA HIS A 662 -21.46 14.38 -23.91
C HIS A 662 -22.01 13.81 -22.59
N ASP A 663 -21.94 14.57 -21.50
CA ASP A 663 -22.53 14.17 -20.20
C ASP A 663 -24.04 13.95 -20.33
N MET A 664 -24.72 14.88 -21.00
CA MET A 664 -26.16 14.82 -21.23
C MET A 664 -26.60 13.61 -22.06
N LEU A 665 -25.69 13.04 -22.86
CA LEU A 665 -25.91 11.83 -23.65
C LEU A 665 -25.50 10.55 -22.92
N GLY A 666 -24.99 10.66 -21.69
CA GLY A 666 -24.60 9.53 -20.84
C GLY A 666 -23.16 9.08 -20.98
N PHE A 667 -22.29 9.84 -21.65
CA PHE A 667 -20.85 9.55 -21.68
C PHE A 667 -20.22 9.85 -20.33
N VAL A 668 -19.27 9.01 -19.94
CA VAL A 668 -18.46 9.14 -18.73
C VAL A 668 -16.97 9.27 -19.07
N CYS A 669 -16.16 9.60 -18.08
CA CYS A 669 -14.72 9.83 -18.27
C CYS A 669 -14.01 8.66 -18.96
N THR A 670 -14.42 7.43 -18.66
CA THR A 670 -13.80 6.19 -19.14
C THR A 670 -14.02 5.93 -20.63
N ASP A 671 -15.05 6.52 -21.23
CA ASP A 671 -15.34 6.35 -22.67
C ASP A 671 -14.29 7.05 -23.54
N CYS A 672 -13.69 8.12 -23.02
CA CYS A 672 -12.64 8.90 -23.69
C CYS A 672 -11.24 8.57 -23.17
N HIS A 673 -11.08 8.39 -21.85
CA HIS A 673 -9.78 8.24 -21.21
C HIS A 673 -9.41 6.80 -20.83
N GLY A 674 -10.35 5.86 -20.93
CA GLY A 674 -10.21 4.48 -20.44
C GLY A 674 -10.50 4.35 -18.95
N ALA A 675 -10.62 3.11 -18.45
CA ALA A 675 -10.68 2.85 -17.02
C ALA A 675 -9.41 3.36 -16.31
N MET A 676 -9.44 3.50 -14.98
CA MET A 676 -8.29 4.02 -14.22
C MET A 676 -6.99 3.24 -14.50
N GLU A 677 -7.09 1.93 -14.65
CA GLU A 677 -5.99 1.04 -15.04
C GLU A 677 -5.43 1.38 -16.42
N ASP A 678 -6.31 1.52 -17.40
CA ASP A 678 -5.96 1.82 -18.77
C ASP A 678 -5.34 3.21 -18.87
N HIS A 679 -5.96 4.21 -18.26
CA HIS A 679 -5.46 5.57 -18.17
C HIS A 679 -4.05 5.61 -17.59
N ALA A 680 -3.84 4.94 -16.44
CA ALA A 680 -2.53 4.85 -15.82
C ALA A 680 -1.50 4.14 -16.73
N LEU A 681 -1.89 3.08 -17.43
CA LEU A 681 -1.01 2.37 -18.36
C LEU A 681 -0.59 3.25 -19.55
N THR A 682 -1.47 4.09 -20.09
CA THR A 682 -1.11 5.00 -21.20
C THR A 682 -0.02 5.98 -20.78
N LEU A 683 -0.12 6.53 -19.56
CA LEU A 683 0.87 7.42 -18.99
C LEU A 683 2.19 6.68 -18.69
N LEU A 684 2.12 5.51 -18.05
CA LEU A 684 3.30 4.72 -17.74
C LEU A 684 4.06 4.29 -19.00
N LYS A 685 3.36 3.96 -20.09
CA LYS A 685 4.00 3.65 -21.37
C LYS A 685 4.69 4.87 -21.97
N GLY A 686 4.09 6.05 -21.88
CA GLY A 686 4.76 7.30 -22.25
C GLY A 686 6.06 7.50 -21.45
N GLU A 687 6.05 7.20 -20.16
CA GLU A 687 7.24 7.26 -19.30
C GLU A 687 8.28 6.18 -19.64
N GLN A 688 7.86 4.99 -20.09
CA GLN A 688 8.77 3.95 -20.59
C GLN A 688 9.48 4.40 -21.87
N GLU A 689 8.78 5.07 -22.80
CA GLU A 689 9.39 5.65 -24.00
C GLU A 689 10.38 6.78 -23.66
N ALA A 690 10.11 7.52 -22.58
CA ALA A 690 11.04 8.51 -22.03
C ALA A 690 12.23 7.90 -21.25
N GLY A 691 12.25 6.58 -21.05
CA GLY A 691 13.35 5.87 -20.38
C GLY A 691 13.28 5.84 -18.85
N ILE A 692 12.12 6.12 -18.26
CA ILE A 692 11.94 6.18 -16.80
C ILE A 692 11.76 4.77 -16.20
N ALA A 693 12.81 4.23 -15.60
CA ALA A 693 12.83 2.87 -15.05
C ALA A 693 11.77 2.60 -13.96
N ALA A 694 11.27 3.65 -13.28
CA ALA A 694 10.21 3.50 -12.29
C ALA A 694 8.88 3.01 -12.90
N ALA A 695 8.65 3.25 -14.19
CA ALA A 695 7.43 2.87 -14.89
C ALA A 695 7.27 1.35 -14.99
N ASP A 696 8.36 0.63 -15.30
CA ASP A 696 8.35 -0.84 -15.49
C ASP A 696 7.74 -1.57 -14.30
N ARG A 697 8.11 -1.15 -13.08
CA ARG A 697 7.62 -1.77 -11.84
C ARG A 697 6.11 -1.63 -11.67
N LEU A 698 5.52 -0.53 -12.10
CA LEU A 698 4.10 -0.25 -11.92
C LEU A 698 3.25 -0.87 -13.05
N VAL A 699 3.77 -0.89 -14.28
CA VAL A 699 3.12 -1.58 -15.41
C VAL A 699 2.88 -3.06 -15.09
N GLU A 700 3.82 -3.72 -14.41
CA GLU A 700 3.66 -5.12 -14.00
C GLU A 700 2.48 -5.37 -13.05
N LEU A 701 2.05 -4.35 -12.30
CA LEU A 701 1.01 -4.44 -11.27
C LEU A 701 -0.40 -4.11 -11.77
N ILE A 702 -0.52 -3.54 -12.97
CA ILE A 702 -1.79 -3.05 -13.53
C ILE A 702 -2.18 -3.95 -14.70
N THR A 703 -3.44 -4.37 -14.72
CA THR A 703 -4.03 -5.14 -15.81
C THR A 703 -5.00 -4.22 -16.54
N PRO A 704 -4.92 -4.09 -17.86
CA PRO A 704 -5.88 -3.28 -18.62
C PRO A 704 -7.28 -3.89 -18.54
N GLU A 705 -8.30 -3.04 -18.59
CA GLU A 705 -9.71 -3.44 -18.55
C GLU A 705 -10.35 -3.32 -19.95
N THR A 706 -10.09 -2.23 -20.66
CA THR A 706 -10.73 -1.96 -21.96
C THR A 706 -10.05 -2.67 -23.14
N VAL A 707 -8.75 -2.96 -23.05
CA VAL A 707 -7.99 -3.61 -24.14
C VAL A 707 -7.51 -5.02 -23.78
N ALA A 708 -7.30 -5.85 -24.81
CA ALA A 708 -7.03 -7.28 -24.65
C ALA A 708 -5.76 -7.60 -23.82
N ASN A 709 -4.75 -6.74 -23.88
CA ASN A 709 -3.50 -6.88 -23.13
C ASN A 709 -2.73 -5.56 -23.08
N ARG A 710 -1.67 -5.54 -22.27
CA ARG A 710 -0.84 -4.35 -22.06
C ARG A 710 -0.23 -3.84 -23.36
N ASP A 711 0.15 -4.70 -24.31
CA ASP A 711 0.80 -4.28 -25.55
C ASP A 711 -0.14 -3.43 -26.44
N ALA A 712 -1.45 -3.67 -26.34
CA ALA A 712 -2.46 -2.91 -27.08
C ALA A 712 -2.71 -1.48 -26.57
N VAL A 713 -2.19 -1.11 -25.38
CA VAL A 713 -2.31 0.26 -24.86
C VAL A 713 -1.34 1.20 -25.60
N ASN A 714 -1.83 2.30 -26.15
CA ASN A 714 -1.02 3.32 -26.80
C ASN A 714 -0.47 4.31 -25.76
N PRO A 715 0.83 4.64 -25.82
CA PRO A 715 1.45 5.60 -24.91
C PRO A 715 0.86 7.00 -25.11
N ARG A 716 0.82 7.78 -24.04
CA ARG A 716 0.44 9.20 -24.10
C ARG A 716 1.25 10.02 -23.11
N GLN A 717 1.59 11.25 -23.50
CA GLN A 717 2.12 12.26 -22.58
C GLN A 717 0.97 13.12 -22.04
N PRO A 718 0.86 13.30 -20.71
CA PRO A 718 -0.22 14.07 -20.10
C PRO A 718 -0.14 15.52 -20.57
N TRP A 719 -1.29 16.13 -20.80
CA TRP A 719 -1.38 17.50 -21.31
C TRP A 719 -0.70 17.68 -22.66
N ILE A 720 -0.38 16.62 -23.41
CA ILE A 720 0.19 16.68 -24.76
C ILE A 720 -0.69 15.89 -25.73
N ASN A 721 -0.88 14.62 -25.40
CA ASN A 721 -1.67 13.67 -26.15
C ASN A 721 -3.01 13.47 -25.42
N GLU A 722 -4.06 14.15 -25.88
CA GLU A 722 -5.40 14.09 -25.30
C GLU A 722 -6.35 13.31 -26.22
N PRO A 723 -7.53 12.86 -25.74
CA PRO A 723 -8.53 12.24 -26.60
C PRO A 723 -8.89 13.17 -27.78
N ASP A 724 -8.83 12.65 -29.00
CA ASP A 724 -9.18 13.41 -30.21
C ASP A 724 -10.66 13.24 -30.54
N CYS A 725 -11.38 14.35 -30.69
CA CYS A 725 -12.78 14.35 -31.09
C CYS A 725 -13.01 13.68 -32.46
N LEU A 726 -12.03 13.76 -33.37
CA LEU A 726 -12.11 13.14 -34.70
C LEU A 726 -12.06 11.61 -34.66
N THR A 727 -11.76 11.01 -33.51
CA THR A 727 -11.86 9.55 -33.33
C THR A 727 -13.31 9.08 -33.51
N CYS A 728 -14.26 9.85 -32.97
CA CYS A 728 -15.69 9.56 -33.11
C CYS A 728 -16.29 10.38 -34.25
N HIS A 729 -15.93 11.67 -34.33
CA HIS A 729 -16.44 12.64 -35.31
C HIS A 729 -15.54 12.73 -36.54
N VAL A 730 -15.37 11.63 -37.26
CA VAL A 730 -14.57 11.59 -38.48
C VAL A 730 -15.09 12.63 -39.47
N ASP A 731 -14.20 13.44 -40.03
CA ASP A 731 -14.55 14.55 -40.93
C ASP A 731 -15.61 15.51 -40.35
N PHE A 732 -15.63 15.68 -39.03
CA PHE A 732 -16.61 16.49 -38.28
C PHE A 732 -18.07 16.04 -38.43
N ALA A 733 -18.28 14.79 -38.85
CA ALA A 733 -19.59 14.18 -39.04
C ALA A 733 -20.22 13.69 -37.71
N PRO A 734 -21.50 13.26 -37.72
CA PRO A 734 -22.09 12.53 -36.61
C PRO A 734 -21.21 11.33 -36.20
N PRO A 735 -21.16 10.99 -34.90
CA PRO A 735 -20.16 10.06 -34.39
C PRO A 735 -20.36 8.63 -34.93
N GLU A 736 -19.28 8.00 -35.37
CA GLU A 736 -19.29 6.60 -35.86
C GLU A 736 -19.04 5.58 -34.74
N THR A 737 -18.46 6.02 -33.62
CA THR A 737 -18.11 5.18 -32.48
C THR A 737 -18.47 5.87 -31.16
N ASP A 738 -18.55 5.09 -30.09
CA ASP A 738 -18.89 5.52 -28.73
C ASP A 738 -17.67 5.55 -27.78
N SER A 739 -16.44 5.43 -28.31
CA SER A 739 -15.23 5.54 -27.50
C SER A 739 -14.07 6.17 -28.25
N ALA A 740 -13.40 7.12 -27.58
CA ALA A 740 -12.16 7.73 -28.05
C ALA A 740 -10.92 7.15 -27.35
N PHE A 741 -11.10 6.15 -26.48
CA PHE A 741 -9.99 5.58 -25.73
C PHE A 741 -8.92 5.02 -26.67
N ASN A 742 -7.65 5.18 -26.29
CA ASN A 742 -6.48 4.67 -27.01
C ASN A 742 -6.14 5.43 -28.31
N HIS A 743 -6.86 6.52 -28.61
CA HIS A 743 -6.64 7.38 -29.77
C HIS A 743 -6.35 8.80 -29.30
N TRP A 744 -5.10 9.24 -29.51
CA TRP A 744 -4.61 10.49 -28.97
C TRP A 744 -4.26 11.49 -30.06
N THR A 745 -4.38 12.77 -29.74
CA THR A 745 -3.87 13.85 -30.58
C THR A 745 -2.37 13.72 -30.78
N ASN A 746 -1.87 14.03 -31.98
CA ASN A 746 -0.44 13.95 -32.32
C ASN A 746 0.45 14.94 -31.55
N GLY A 747 -0.13 16.04 -31.07
CA GLY A 747 0.61 17.10 -30.40
C GLY A 747 -0.29 18.20 -29.82
N PRO A 748 0.31 19.23 -29.19
CA PRO A 748 -0.39 20.37 -28.59
C PRO A 748 -1.33 21.15 -29.51
N GLU A 749 -0.93 21.32 -30.77
CA GLU A 749 -1.67 22.01 -31.82
C GLU A 749 -2.94 21.27 -32.24
N ALA A 750 -2.92 19.94 -32.16
CA ALA A 750 -4.04 19.11 -32.57
C ALA A 750 -5.14 18.99 -31.48
N ARG A 751 -4.92 19.53 -30.27
CA ARG A 751 -5.93 19.46 -29.21
C ARG A 751 -7.12 20.34 -29.52
N TYR A 752 -8.32 19.91 -29.13
CA TYR A 752 -9.55 20.69 -29.25
C TYR A 752 -9.40 22.14 -28.74
N ALA A 753 -8.66 22.35 -27.64
CA ALA A 753 -8.47 23.67 -27.07
C ALA A 753 -7.67 24.63 -27.99
N SER A 754 -6.75 24.08 -28.79
CA SER A 754 -5.81 24.82 -29.65
C SER A 754 -6.21 24.82 -31.13
N ARG A 755 -6.99 23.81 -31.55
CA ARG A 755 -7.42 23.62 -32.93
C ARG A 755 -8.38 24.73 -33.37
N SER A 756 -8.28 25.12 -34.64
CA SER A 756 -9.19 26.01 -35.35
C SER A 756 -10.04 25.25 -36.36
N ASP A 757 -11.04 25.93 -36.89
CA ASP A 757 -11.80 25.52 -38.07
C ASP A 757 -10.91 25.37 -39.34
N ASP A 758 -11.50 24.88 -40.43
CA ASP A 758 -10.79 24.60 -41.69
C ASP A 758 -10.24 25.86 -42.38
N MET A 759 -10.74 27.05 -42.03
CA MET A 759 -10.21 28.33 -42.51
C MET A 759 -9.09 28.91 -41.64
N GLU A 760 -8.73 28.25 -40.54
CA GLU A 760 -7.76 28.74 -39.55
C GLU A 760 -8.12 30.11 -38.96
N ALA A 761 -9.42 30.41 -38.85
CA ALA A 761 -9.94 31.72 -38.48
C ALA A 761 -10.56 31.74 -37.07
N VAL A 762 -11.23 30.66 -36.66
CA VAL A 762 -12.00 30.60 -35.40
C VAL A 762 -11.58 29.35 -34.64
N GLY A 763 -11.21 29.53 -33.37
CA GLY A 763 -10.87 28.40 -32.50
C GLY A 763 -12.09 27.51 -32.25
N CYS A 764 -11.92 26.18 -32.18
CA CYS A 764 -13.04 25.28 -31.89
C CYS A 764 -13.77 25.68 -30.59
N GLY A 765 -13.02 26.09 -29.57
CA GLY A 765 -13.59 26.53 -28.30
C GLY A 765 -14.42 27.82 -28.37
N ALA A 766 -14.18 28.69 -29.35
CA ALA A 766 -14.96 29.91 -29.55
C ALA A 766 -16.41 29.59 -29.95
N CYS A 767 -16.61 28.56 -30.77
CA CYS A 767 -17.93 28.16 -31.24
C CYS A 767 -18.58 27.11 -30.34
N HIS A 768 -17.80 26.13 -29.85
CA HIS A 768 -18.34 24.96 -29.16
C HIS A 768 -18.23 25.05 -27.63
N GLY A 769 -17.48 26.01 -27.07
CA GLY A 769 -17.25 26.13 -25.64
C GLY A 769 -15.96 25.45 -25.16
N SER A 770 -15.73 25.40 -23.85
CA SER A 770 -14.48 24.87 -23.28
C SER A 770 -14.44 23.33 -23.34
N PRO A 771 -13.25 22.69 -23.32
CA PRO A 771 -13.15 21.24 -23.14
C PRO A 771 -13.99 20.76 -21.95
N HIS A 772 -14.67 19.62 -22.09
CA HIS A 772 -15.61 19.06 -21.09
C HIS A 772 -16.85 19.92 -20.76
N ALA A 773 -17.04 21.06 -21.43
CA ALA A 773 -18.19 21.94 -21.28
C ALA A 773 -18.68 22.43 -22.66
N ILE A 774 -18.69 21.51 -23.63
CA ILE A 774 -19.16 21.80 -24.99
C ILE A 774 -20.67 22.01 -25.01
N TYR A 775 -21.17 22.95 -25.82
CA TYR A 775 -22.58 23.33 -25.84
C TYR A 775 -23.51 22.24 -26.44
N ALA A 776 -24.71 22.03 -25.90
CA ALA A 776 -25.26 22.59 -24.67
C ALA A 776 -24.50 22.09 -23.43
N ALA A 777 -24.28 22.97 -22.45
CA ALA A 777 -23.57 22.69 -21.21
C ALA A 777 -24.39 23.14 -19.98
N SER A 778 -23.76 23.41 -18.83
CA SER A 778 -24.44 23.98 -17.67
C SER A 778 -24.96 25.39 -17.95
N ASP A 779 -25.96 25.85 -17.18
CA ASP A 779 -26.53 27.21 -17.33
C ASP A 779 -25.47 28.31 -17.33
N ARG A 780 -24.44 28.18 -16.48
CA ARG A 780 -23.33 29.14 -16.41
C ARG A 780 -22.37 29.05 -17.60
N ASP A 781 -22.18 27.88 -18.19
CA ASP A 781 -21.36 27.75 -19.41
C ASP A 781 -22.12 28.31 -20.63
N ASN A 782 -23.45 28.13 -20.66
CA ASN A 782 -24.32 28.53 -21.77
C ASN A 782 -24.56 30.04 -21.89
N VAL A 783 -24.05 30.87 -20.97
CA VAL A 783 -24.29 32.32 -20.98
C VAL A 783 -23.85 33.00 -22.28
N LEU A 784 -22.79 32.50 -22.94
CA LEU A 784 -22.26 33.04 -24.18
C LEU A 784 -23.14 32.72 -25.41
N PRO A 785 -23.51 31.45 -25.70
CA PRO A 785 -24.41 31.18 -26.82
C PRO A 785 -25.82 31.77 -26.61
N LEU A 786 -26.30 31.83 -25.36
CA LEU A 786 -27.56 32.51 -25.03
C LEU A 786 -27.51 34.02 -25.31
N GLN A 787 -26.36 34.67 -25.11
CA GLN A 787 -26.19 36.09 -25.45
C GLN A 787 -26.42 36.37 -26.93
N TYR A 788 -25.95 35.49 -27.81
CA TYR A 788 -25.93 35.74 -29.25
C TYR A 788 -27.11 35.14 -30.01
N MET A 789 -27.66 34.03 -29.53
CA MET A 789 -28.63 33.22 -30.28
C MET A 789 -29.91 32.92 -29.50
N ASP A 790 -29.97 33.24 -28.20
CA ASP A 790 -31.04 32.80 -27.28
C ASP A 790 -31.23 31.27 -27.22
N GLU A 791 -30.21 30.52 -27.66
CA GLU A 791 -30.18 29.05 -27.67
C GLU A 791 -28.86 28.53 -27.08
N ALA A 792 -28.93 27.50 -26.25
CA ALA A 792 -27.77 26.83 -25.67
C ALA A 792 -27.13 25.82 -26.64
N GLN A 793 -26.60 26.30 -27.78
CA GLN A 793 -25.98 25.46 -28.80
C GLN A 793 -24.64 26.04 -29.26
N ALA A 794 -23.88 25.28 -30.05
CA ALA A 794 -22.66 25.80 -30.68
C ALA A 794 -22.99 26.97 -31.61
N LEU A 795 -22.14 27.99 -31.65
CA LEU A 795 -22.31 29.14 -32.54
C LEU A 795 -22.27 28.66 -33.99
N GLY A 796 -23.25 29.06 -34.81
CA GLY A 796 -23.42 28.61 -36.19
C GLY A 796 -24.44 27.47 -36.35
N ALA A 797 -24.83 26.78 -35.27
CA ALA A 797 -25.91 25.79 -35.31
C ALA A 797 -27.25 26.43 -35.73
N ASN A 798 -28.13 25.66 -36.37
CA ASN A 798 -29.45 26.14 -36.83
C ASN A 798 -29.37 27.42 -37.70
N THR A 799 -28.36 27.53 -38.58
CA THR A 799 -28.17 28.67 -39.52
C THR A 799 -27.83 30.01 -38.84
N THR A 800 -27.32 29.99 -37.61
CA THR A 800 -26.93 31.19 -36.84
C THR A 800 -25.58 31.80 -37.25
N CYS A 801 -25.14 31.57 -38.50
CA CYS A 801 -23.93 32.21 -39.05
C CYS A 801 -23.99 33.75 -39.01
N THR A 802 -25.20 34.31 -38.93
CA THR A 802 -25.51 35.73 -38.78
C THR A 802 -24.93 36.37 -37.52
N VAL A 803 -24.51 35.57 -36.52
CA VAL A 803 -23.74 36.05 -35.37
C VAL A 803 -22.52 36.83 -35.86
N CYS A 804 -21.76 36.28 -36.80
CA CYS A 804 -20.57 36.95 -37.36
C CYS A 804 -20.82 37.57 -38.75
N HIS A 805 -21.61 36.93 -39.62
CA HIS A 805 -21.64 37.26 -41.05
C HIS A 805 -22.59 38.41 -41.46
N ASN A 806 -23.44 38.93 -40.57
CA ASN A 806 -24.49 39.95 -40.85
C ASN A 806 -25.49 39.59 -41.98
N GLU A 807 -25.27 38.51 -42.72
CA GLU A 807 -26.16 37.92 -43.71
C GLU A 807 -26.23 36.39 -43.52
N PRO A 808 -27.31 35.73 -43.96
CA PRO A 808 -27.38 34.27 -43.98
C PRO A 808 -26.28 33.69 -44.89
N MET A 809 -25.71 32.56 -44.48
CA MET A 809 -24.71 31.83 -45.26
C MET A 809 -25.35 30.57 -45.83
N ASP A 810 -25.10 30.32 -47.12
CA ASP A 810 -25.62 29.13 -47.83
C ASP A 810 -24.67 27.93 -47.77
N ASP A 811 -23.38 28.14 -47.46
CA ASP A 811 -22.35 27.09 -47.43
C ASP A 811 -21.58 27.10 -46.08
N PRO A 812 -21.40 25.94 -45.41
CA PRO A 812 -20.66 25.84 -44.14
C PRO A 812 -19.14 25.76 -44.37
N ILE A 813 -18.52 26.87 -44.80
CA ILE A 813 -17.09 26.90 -45.17
C ILE A 813 -16.11 26.68 -44.01
N HIS A 814 -16.56 26.83 -42.75
CA HIS A 814 -15.74 26.60 -41.55
C HIS A 814 -15.51 25.10 -41.26
N HIS A 815 -16.44 24.22 -41.62
CA HIS A 815 -16.23 22.77 -41.79
C HIS A 815 -17.51 22.08 -42.32
N PRO A 816 -17.41 20.94 -43.04
CA PRO A 816 -18.56 20.15 -43.50
C PRO A 816 -19.45 19.66 -42.35
N GLY A 817 -20.73 19.41 -42.61
CA GLY A 817 -21.62 18.74 -41.65
C GLY A 817 -22.31 19.62 -40.60
N MET A 818 -22.23 20.96 -40.72
CA MET A 818 -22.96 21.90 -39.85
C MET A 818 -24.49 21.91 -40.05
N GLY A 819 -25.03 21.11 -40.97
CA GLY A 819 -26.47 21.01 -41.23
C GLY A 819 -27.05 22.15 -42.05
N LEU A 820 -26.23 22.79 -42.89
CA LEU A 820 -26.67 23.74 -43.93
C LEU A 820 -26.94 23.03 -45.28
N ASP A 821 -26.51 21.77 -45.41
CA ASP A 821 -26.53 20.95 -46.63
C ASP A 821 -27.85 20.20 -46.87
#